data_AF-A0A100IIU0-F1
#
_entry.id   AF-A0A100IIU0-F1
#
_cell.length_a   1.000
_cell.length_b   1.000
_cell.length_c   1.000
_cell.angle_alpha   90.00
_cell.angle_beta   90.00
_cell.angle_gamma   90.00
#
_symmetry.space_group_name_H-M   'P 1'
#
loop_
_entity.id
_entity.type
_entity.pdbx_description
1 polymer ?
#
loop_
_entity_poly.entity_id
_entity_poly.type
_entity_poly.pdbx_seq_one_letter_code
_entity_poly.pdbx_strand_id
1 'polypeptide(L)'
;MSAPQPGSEFFTACQNIKDDLEKHTKRRCEPASRFISHQDLLKIWQTEGRIHKVLYTDRRIDDDLQNIQDNFIAILSTLVSIEATHCLANFRSLFLAGNITDKDLPLEREQIETFLPDQSQQVDRFDDIQCNFCPTVISCTTPLHCVSSKRRLPFEITPEKLGIGGFGEVELVTITSRYWETDSKSYNNSAYKVACKKFDLKEAFLKEHKNLTILKESLTTQHHILQHYTAVDHGPHNYYILFPYAEHGDLHHFLYGGAGSYEIHNQFPGIPEESDTAIFKPLLYQCWALACAIQWLHDYIQVDGEHIMCAHLDLKPDNILIRNDASSVVGKWMISDFGISVLEPQKLGSGRPLSVRGCYQEPTIEVNPHRGRGTYRPPEAIIRTGSTVTANKIGRRSDIWAYGCIFTEVLAWAIGRREGVRHLAEKRQIEATNDYYWDEQFAQSLSPQATGFKVRDSVVRWLKHNQNSTERVVGEWVKTIKDILVIDKEHRPKAQKLVEYVRGVYKSCDLPQIRDSQPLKSPAEPSFRQPSSSSSSQSHNRSNSRSSVLRSEPISQPPSPSPSQSSSQPSSPLSSQPSCRMPESKLLPHGKKHVIDTYMSRTSCQGKVPIAVVSNDKVEILNLDLTQKEIEEVGFLSLFGKLGNAEVVIEGQYLAIWGFCKGSRKGEGKRMLHIGEVNSGFETSLPIVPELVLSVAVSPHGLFALVQDKEIILLSWSSQSSSDVRRTLTLPSSDQSFTQAIFNANGKFLFVWARSSKHESLYVWKVEGMTDEPDFAVHYSLHRFHWNTSVMPYSSGEGCVLADDQNRYTAVTLNQQRSGTHSVEPERIERPFDTLNVIVSCMIGDEYLLGLVKSGHLITARLYLHRFEITRRENQTHASITRGSEVLEVPKSFKQASKVRVYEQLGVATVVLWNETSFFISDLPPSNGHH
;
A
#
# COMPACT_ATOMS: atom_id res chain seq x y z
N MET A 1 36.44 48.87 7.40
CA MET A 1 35.84 49.70 6.33
C MET A 1 34.45 50.12 6.75
N SER A 2 33.90 51.21 6.21
CA SER A 2 32.53 51.66 6.50
C SER A 2 31.49 50.67 5.94
N ALA A 3 30.56 50.24 6.79
CA ALA A 3 29.38 49.49 6.37
C ALA A 3 28.56 50.28 5.32
N PRO A 4 27.87 49.60 4.38
CA PRO A 4 27.06 50.28 3.39
C PRO A 4 25.90 51.03 4.07
N GLN A 5 25.63 52.26 3.62
CA GLN A 5 24.54 53.08 4.15
C GLN A 5 23.18 52.38 3.90
N PRO A 6 22.25 52.35 4.87
CA PRO A 6 20.89 51.86 4.66
C PRO A 6 20.23 52.58 3.47
N GLY A 7 19.62 51.81 2.56
CA GLY A 7 19.02 52.36 1.33
C GLY A 7 20.00 52.68 0.19
N SER A 8 21.28 52.34 0.32
CA SER A 8 22.24 52.41 -0.80
C SER A 8 21.93 51.39 -1.91
N GLU A 9 22.47 51.62 -3.12
CA GLU A 9 22.29 50.73 -4.28
C GLU A 9 22.65 49.26 -4.00
N PHE A 10 23.57 49.01 -3.06
CA PHE A 10 23.92 47.67 -2.58
C PHE A 10 22.71 46.91 -2.03
N PHE A 11 21.92 47.53 -1.14
CA PHE A 11 20.76 46.87 -0.54
C PHE A 11 19.65 46.64 -1.56
N THR A 12 19.41 47.61 -2.45
CA THR A 12 18.46 47.46 -3.56
C THR A 12 18.87 46.34 -4.51
N ALA A 13 20.17 46.23 -4.84
CA ALA A 13 20.69 45.14 -5.67
C ALA A 13 20.53 43.78 -4.97
N CYS A 14 20.89 43.68 -3.68
CA CYS A 14 20.73 42.45 -2.91
C CYS A 14 19.26 42.00 -2.82
N GLN A 15 18.31 42.92 -2.63
CA GLN A 15 16.90 42.58 -2.60
C GLN A 15 16.40 42.10 -3.97
N ASN A 16 16.69 42.83 -5.05
CA ASN A 16 16.33 42.43 -6.41
C ASN A 16 16.89 41.06 -6.78
N ILE A 17 18.11 40.73 -6.31
CA ILE A 17 18.72 39.41 -6.53
C ILE A 17 18.00 38.34 -5.71
N LYS A 18 17.64 38.58 -4.44
CA LYS A 18 16.84 37.62 -3.64
C LYS A 18 15.48 37.35 -4.28
N ASP A 19 14.80 38.37 -4.76
CA ASP A 19 13.49 38.24 -5.43
C ASP A 19 13.60 37.39 -6.70
N ASP A 20 14.67 37.59 -7.50
CA ASP A 20 14.96 36.77 -8.68
C ASP A 20 15.38 35.33 -8.33
N LEU A 21 16.17 35.12 -7.27
CA LEU A 21 16.53 33.78 -6.79
C LEU A 21 15.27 33.04 -6.34
N GLU A 22 14.37 33.69 -5.60
CA GLU A 22 13.12 33.11 -5.17
C GLU A 22 12.19 32.80 -6.36
N LYS A 23 12.14 33.67 -7.37
CA LYS A 23 11.38 33.46 -8.62
C LYS A 23 11.88 32.27 -9.44
N HIS A 24 13.19 32.00 -9.46
CA HIS A 24 13.79 30.85 -10.16
C HIS A 24 13.95 29.60 -9.29
N THR A 25 13.53 29.65 -8.02
CA THR A 25 13.60 28.50 -7.11
C THR A 25 12.58 27.43 -7.50
N LYS A 26 13.10 26.27 -7.93
CA LYS A 26 12.32 25.07 -8.21
C LYS A 26 11.85 24.45 -6.89
N ARG A 27 10.69 23.79 -6.90
CA ARG A 27 10.08 23.15 -5.71
C ARG A 27 9.95 24.10 -4.50
N ARG A 28 9.72 25.41 -4.72
CA ARG A 28 9.73 26.49 -3.70
C ARG A 28 8.95 26.17 -2.42
N CYS A 29 7.81 25.49 -2.53
CA CYS A 29 6.96 25.13 -1.39
C CYS A 29 7.49 23.96 -0.53
N GLU A 30 8.57 23.28 -0.94
CA GLU A 30 9.11 22.09 -0.27
C GLU A 30 10.60 22.31 0.09
N PRO A 31 10.91 22.86 1.28
CA PRO A 31 12.27 23.34 1.62
C PRO A 31 13.41 22.32 1.52
N ALA A 32 13.13 21.02 1.68
CA ALA A 32 14.14 19.96 1.53
C ALA A 32 14.34 19.50 0.08
N SER A 33 13.46 19.89 -0.85
CA SER A 33 13.57 19.62 -2.28
C SER A 33 13.85 20.86 -3.12
N ARG A 34 13.76 22.08 -2.55
CA ARG A 34 13.99 23.31 -3.30
C ARG A 34 15.45 23.44 -3.76
N PHE A 35 15.64 23.93 -4.97
CA PHE A 35 16.96 24.27 -5.52
C PHE A 35 16.84 25.30 -6.66
N ILE A 36 17.96 25.90 -7.03
CA ILE A 36 18.12 26.69 -8.25
C ILE A 36 19.12 25.97 -9.16
N SER A 37 18.85 25.91 -10.47
CA SER A 37 19.79 25.32 -11.42
C SER A 37 20.94 26.29 -11.70
N HIS A 38 22.15 25.78 -11.96
CA HIS A 38 23.29 26.63 -12.34
C HIS A 38 22.98 27.47 -13.60
N GLN A 39 22.18 26.93 -14.52
CA GLN A 39 21.74 27.66 -15.72
C GLN A 39 20.82 28.86 -15.40
N ASP A 40 20.05 28.80 -14.31
CA ASP A 40 19.21 29.90 -13.84
C ASP A 40 20.01 30.90 -13.00
N LEU A 41 20.99 30.44 -12.21
CA LEU A 41 21.97 31.32 -11.55
C LEU A 41 22.73 32.16 -12.58
N LEU A 42 23.21 31.56 -13.67
CA LEU A 42 23.85 32.29 -14.77
C LEU A 42 22.95 33.40 -15.33
N LYS A 43 21.64 33.15 -15.54
CA LYS A 43 20.69 34.21 -15.99
C LYS A 43 20.55 35.34 -14.98
N ILE A 44 20.55 35.03 -13.68
CA ILE A 44 20.43 36.02 -12.61
C ILE A 44 21.69 36.89 -12.51
N TRP A 45 22.87 36.32 -12.77
CA TRP A 45 24.18 36.97 -12.67
C TRP A 45 24.77 37.48 -14.01
N GLN A 46 24.07 37.25 -15.13
CA GLN A 46 24.43 37.76 -16.47
C GLN A 46 24.51 39.29 -16.53
N THR A 47 23.72 40.00 -15.72
CA THR A 47 23.78 41.47 -15.64
C THR A 47 25.01 41.87 -14.83
N GLU A 48 26.11 42.21 -15.51
CA GLU A 48 27.41 42.59 -14.93
C GLU A 48 27.27 43.62 -13.79
N GLY A 49 26.43 44.64 -13.98
CA GLY A 49 26.11 45.67 -12.99
C GLY A 49 25.53 45.16 -11.66
N ARG A 50 25.08 43.89 -11.57
CA ARG A 50 24.72 43.25 -10.29
C ARG A 50 25.95 42.87 -9.49
N ILE A 51 26.99 42.31 -10.14
CA ILE A 51 28.25 41.93 -9.49
C ILE A 51 28.93 43.18 -8.93
N HIS A 52 29.03 44.26 -9.72
CA HIS A 52 29.57 45.54 -9.25
C HIS A 52 28.83 46.13 -8.04
N LYS A 53 27.50 46.05 -8.02
CA LYS A 53 26.70 46.61 -6.91
C LYS A 53 26.77 45.79 -5.64
N VAL A 54 26.95 44.47 -5.75
CA VAL A 54 27.07 43.57 -4.58
C VAL A 54 28.50 43.57 -4.03
N LEU A 55 29.52 43.60 -4.89
CA LEU A 55 30.94 43.61 -4.52
C LEU A 55 31.50 45.05 -4.43
N TYR A 56 30.68 45.99 -3.95
CA TYR A 56 30.86 47.46 -4.04
C TYR A 56 32.19 48.06 -3.53
N THR A 57 33.02 47.28 -2.82
CA THR A 57 34.34 47.68 -2.31
C THR A 57 35.49 47.38 -3.29
N ASP A 58 35.33 46.42 -4.20
CA ASP A 58 36.39 46.02 -5.12
C ASP A 58 36.43 46.94 -6.35
N ARG A 59 37.61 47.49 -6.63
CA ARG A 59 37.86 48.42 -7.75
C ARG A 59 38.47 47.74 -8.98
N ARG A 60 38.64 46.42 -8.95
CA ARG A 60 39.20 45.60 -10.04
C ARG A 60 38.25 44.48 -10.47
N ILE A 61 36.96 44.66 -10.29
CA ILE A 61 35.94 43.65 -10.64
C ILE A 61 36.00 43.30 -12.12
N ASP A 62 36.26 44.30 -12.99
CA ASP A 62 36.33 44.12 -14.45
C ASP A 62 37.37 43.05 -14.86
N ASP A 63 38.50 42.97 -14.14
CA ASP A 63 39.57 42.00 -14.40
C ASP A 63 39.14 40.54 -14.10
N ASP A 64 38.16 40.35 -13.21
CA ASP A 64 37.74 39.05 -12.66
C ASP A 64 36.28 38.68 -12.97
N LEU A 65 35.53 39.52 -13.69
CA LEU A 65 34.07 39.36 -13.83
C LEU A 65 33.67 38.02 -14.46
N GLN A 66 34.39 37.60 -15.51
CA GLN A 66 34.19 36.29 -16.14
C GLN A 66 34.51 35.13 -15.16
N ASN A 67 35.59 35.24 -14.39
CA ASN A 67 35.97 34.24 -13.39
C ASN A 67 34.92 34.11 -12.28
N ILE A 68 34.35 35.23 -11.82
CA ILE A 68 33.24 35.28 -10.86
C ILE A 68 32.00 34.57 -11.44
N GLN A 69 31.64 34.86 -12.69
CA GLN A 69 30.49 34.24 -13.37
C GLN A 69 30.65 32.73 -13.57
N ASP A 70 31.87 32.26 -13.85
CA ASP A 70 32.14 30.85 -14.14
C ASP A 70 32.35 29.97 -12.89
N ASN A 71 32.89 30.52 -11.79
CA ASN A 71 33.36 29.73 -10.65
C ASN A 71 32.78 30.11 -9.28
N PHE A 72 31.96 31.17 -9.15
CA PHE A 72 31.58 31.72 -7.84
C PHE A 72 30.11 32.15 -7.69
N ILE A 73 29.24 31.93 -8.67
CA ILE A 73 27.85 32.41 -8.62
C ILE A 73 26.98 31.71 -7.57
N ALA A 74 27.27 30.46 -7.22
CA ALA A 74 26.56 29.73 -6.16
C ALA A 74 27.00 30.19 -4.76
N ILE A 75 28.31 30.41 -4.54
CA ILE A 75 28.83 31.06 -3.34
C ILE A 75 28.22 32.46 -3.21
N LEU A 76 28.28 33.28 -4.27
CA LEU A 76 27.79 34.65 -4.26
C LEU A 76 26.28 34.72 -3.97
N SER A 77 25.47 33.85 -4.59
CA SER A 77 24.05 33.67 -4.26
C SER A 77 23.81 33.26 -2.82
N THR A 78 24.64 32.40 -2.24
CA THR A 78 24.55 32.00 -0.83
C THR A 78 24.83 33.19 0.09
N LEU A 79 25.94 33.91 -0.14
CA LEU A 79 26.35 35.09 0.65
C LEU A 79 25.31 36.21 0.60
N VAL A 80 24.69 36.48 -0.56
CA VAL A 80 23.59 37.44 -0.69
C VAL A 80 22.33 36.96 0.05
N SER A 81 22.02 35.67 0.00
CA SER A 81 20.85 35.09 0.68
C SER A 81 20.95 35.14 2.21
N ILE A 82 22.16 35.03 2.77
CA ILE A 82 22.40 35.11 4.23
C ILE A 82 22.74 36.51 4.73
N GLU A 83 22.90 37.49 3.83
CA GLU A 83 23.31 38.87 4.15
C GLU A 83 24.72 38.99 4.76
N ALA A 84 25.66 38.17 4.25
CA ALA A 84 27.06 38.17 4.65
C ALA A 84 27.84 39.38 4.09
N THR A 85 27.41 40.59 4.47
CA THR A 85 27.96 41.88 4.01
C THR A 85 29.48 41.98 4.21
N HIS A 86 30.03 41.39 5.28
CA HIS A 86 31.47 41.34 5.52
C HIS A 86 32.20 40.49 4.46
N CYS A 87 31.66 39.34 4.08
CA CYS A 87 32.26 38.47 3.06
C CYS A 87 32.14 39.11 1.67
N LEU A 88 31.01 39.74 1.36
CA LEU A 88 30.81 40.48 0.10
C LEU A 88 31.78 41.66 -0.02
N ALA A 89 32.01 42.41 1.06
CA ALA A 89 32.95 43.52 1.10
C ALA A 89 34.44 43.11 1.04
N ASN A 90 34.76 41.84 1.31
CA ASN A 90 36.11 41.27 1.28
C ASN A 90 36.24 40.11 0.27
N PHE A 91 35.35 40.06 -0.73
CA PHE A 91 35.19 38.88 -1.58
C PHE A 91 36.48 38.47 -2.31
N ARG A 92 37.26 39.45 -2.79
CA ARG A 92 38.55 39.20 -3.45
C ARG A 92 39.56 38.50 -2.55
N SER A 93 39.74 38.95 -1.31
CA SER A 93 40.75 38.37 -0.41
C SER A 93 40.32 37.03 0.18
N LEU A 94 39.02 36.77 0.29
CA LEU A 94 38.47 35.52 0.81
C LEU A 94 38.34 34.42 -0.26
N PHE A 95 37.91 34.77 -1.48
CA PHE A 95 37.54 33.80 -2.51
C PHE A 95 38.44 33.87 -3.76
N LEU A 96 38.62 35.05 -4.38
CA LEU A 96 39.42 35.16 -5.62
C LEU A 96 40.92 34.92 -5.41
N ALA A 97 41.46 35.28 -4.23
CA ALA A 97 42.81 34.95 -3.79
C ALA A 97 42.87 33.68 -2.93
N GLY A 98 41.73 33.03 -2.71
CA GLY A 98 41.59 31.81 -1.91
C GLY A 98 41.53 30.54 -2.76
N ASN A 99 41.21 29.42 -2.11
CA ASN A 99 41.14 28.10 -2.75
C ASN A 99 39.70 27.56 -2.88
N ILE A 100 38.69 28.29 -2.40
CA ILE A 100 37.29 27.82 -2.31
C ILE A 100 36.48 28.39 -3.47
N THR A 101 35.84 27.52 -4.25
CA THR A 101 35.03 27.85 -5.44
C THR A 101 33.66 27.15 -5.38
N ASP A 102 32.77 27.44 -6.33
CA ASP A 102 31.48 26.74 -6.48
C ASP A 102 31.63 25.20 -6.63
N LYS A 103 32.79 24.71 -7.09
CA LYS A 103 33.06 23.27 -7.25
C LYS A 103 33.25 22.55 -5.91
N ASP A 104 33.66 23.29 -4.89
CA ASP A 104 33.90 22.80 -3.53
C ASP A 104 32.62 22.75 -2.69
N LEU A 105 31.52 23.34 -3.18
CA LEU A 105 30.21 23.27 -2.55
C LEU A 105 29.57 21.86 -2.66
N PRO A 106 28.85 21.37 -1.64
CA PRO A 106 28.64 22.01 -0.34
C PRO A 106 29.85 21.84 0.58
N LEU A 107 30.16 22.90 1.32
CA LEU A 107 31.27 22.98 2.27
C LEU A 107 30.89 22.35 3.63
N GLU A 108 31.91 21.86 4.34
CA GLU A 108 31.78 21.49 5.74
C GLU A 108 31.91 22.70 6.68
N ARG A 109 31.41 22.55 7.91
CA ARG A 109 31.24 23.67 8.85
C ARG A 109 32.57 24.38 9.13
N GLU A 110 33.63 23.61 9.30
CA GLU A 110 34.99 24.08 9.57
C GLU A 110 35.53 24.94 8.40
N GLN A 111 35.13 24.62 7.16
CA GLN A 111 35.50 25.42 5.99
C GLN A 111 34.73 26.75 5.96
N ILE A 112 33.45 26.73 6.33
CA ILE A 112 32.60 27.93 6.41
C ILE A 112 33.13 28.90 7.48
N GLU A 113 33.54 28.37 8.63
CA GLU A 113 34.13 29.13 9.74
C GLU A 113 35.43 29.87 9.35
N THR A 114 36.15 29.44 8.30
CA THR A 114 37.37 30.14 7.83
C THR A 114 37.12 31.54 7.26
N PHE A 115 35.96 31.76 6.62
CA PHE A 115 35.58 33.06 6.02
C PHE A 115 34.42 33.77 6.75
N LEU A 116 33.81 33.10 7.74
CA LEU A 116 32.85 33.64 8.70
C LEU A 116 33.33 33.46 10.17
N PRO A 117 34.54 33.90 10.53
CA PRO A 117 35.04 33.77 11.90
C PRO A 117 34.16 34.53 12.88
N ASP A 118 33.93 33.94 14.05
CA ASP A 118 33.10 34.45 15.15
C ASP A 118 31.63 34.77 14.79
N GLN A 119 31.15 34.36 13.62
CA GLN A 119 29.79 34.64 13.11
C GLN A 119 28.92 33.38 13.04
N SER A 120 28.78 32.68 14.17
CA SER A 120 28.07 31.40 14.28
C SER A 120 26.69 31.37 13.59
N GLN A 121 25.87 32.42 13.76
CA GLN A 121 24.56 32.52 13.10
C GLN A 121 24.65 32.59 11.57
N GLN A 122 25.70 33.20 11.01
CA GLN A 122 25.91 33.22 9.55
C GLN A 122 26.49 31.90 9.05
N VAL A 123 27.34 31.23 9.85
CA VAL A 123 27.82 29.86 9.58
C VAL A 123 26.65 28.88 9.49
N ASP A 124 25.75 28.89 10.48
CA ASP A 124 24.56 28.04 10.51
C ASP A 124 23.67 28.32 9.28
N ARG A 125 23.40 29.61 8.98
CA ARG A 125 22.61 29.99 7.80
C ARG A 125 23.27 29.62 6.47
N PHE A 126 24.61 29.65 6.37
CA PHE A 126 25.31 29.21 5.17
C PHE A 126 25.15 27.70 4.99
N ASP A 127 25.38 26.91 6.04
CA ASP A 127 25.30 25.44 5.97
C ASP A 127 23.86 24.97 5.64
N ASP A 128 22.85 25.63 6.22
CA ASP A 128 21.43 25.39 5.90
C ASP A 128 21.07 25.73 4.44
N ILE A 129 21.62 26.82 3.90
CA ILE A 129 21.13 27.40 2.63
C ILE A 129 21.96 26.99 1.42
N GLN A 130 23.24 26.66 1.56
CA GLN A 130 24.13 26.27 0.46
C GLN A 130 23.55 25.15 -0.40
N CYS A 131 22.84 24.20 0.22
CA CYS A 131 22.22 23.06 -0.44
C CYS A 131 21.25 23.45 -1.57
N ASN A 132 20.58 24.61 -1.47
CA ASN A 132 19.66 25.11 -2.51
C ASN A 132 20.39 25.47 -3.81
N PHE A 133 21.70 25.70 -3.75
CA PHE A 133 22.55 26.00 -4.91
C PHE A 133 23.44 24.80 -5.30
N CYS A 134 23.25 23.64 -4.66
CA CYS A 134 24.02 22.40 -4.86
C CYS A 134 23.16 21.23 -5.39
N PRO A 135 22.41 21.36 -6.50
CA PRO A 135 21.77 20.21 -7.13
C PRO A 135 22.82 19.23 -7.67
N THR A 136 22.60 17.93 -7.47
CA THR A 136 23.46 16.88 -8.04
C THR A 136 23.08 16.56 -9.48
N VAL A 137 24.07 16.26 -10.31
CA VAL A 137 23.85 15.58 -11.59
C VAL A 137 23.57 14.10 -11.31
N ILE A 138 22.65 13.49 -12.06
CA ILE A 138 22.38 12.06 -12.04
C ILE A 138 22.84 11.47 -13.37
N SER A 139 23.67 10.43 -13.33
CA SER A 139 24.17 9.70 -14.50
C SER A 139 23.59 8.29 -14.56
N CYS A 140 23.14 7.86 -15.73
CA CYS A 140 22.69 6.48 -15.97
C CYS A 140 23.84 5.47 -16.17
N THR A 141 25.08 5.95 -16.32
CA THR A 141 26.29 5.11 -16.39
C THR A 141 26.75 4.64 -15.00
N THR A 142 26.53 5.45 -13.95
CA THR A 142 26.81 5.08 -12.56
C THR A 142 25.73 4.12 -12.04
N PRO A 143 26.07 2.94 -11.49
CA PRO A 143 25.06 2.00 -10.98
C PRO A 143 24.34 2.47 -9.70
N LEU A 144 25.04 3.22 -8.84
CA LEU A 144 24.52 3.76 -7.57
C LEU A 144 25.18 5.10 -7.24
N HIS A 145 24.38 6.15 -7.05
CA HIS A 145 24.83 7.44 -6.54
C HIS A 145 24.64 7.53 -5.02
N CYS A 146 25.71 7.76 -4.27
CA CYS A 146 25.63 8.10 -2.85
C CYS A 146 25.62 9.63 -2.71
N VAL A 147 24.46 10.22 -2.41
CA VAL A 147 24.24 11.67 -2.41
C VAL A 147 23.99 12.14 -0.97
N SER A 148 24.76 13.12 -0.50
CA SER A 148 24.56 13.69 0.84
C SER A 148 23.28 14.54 0.92
N SER A 149 22.73 14.70 2.13
CA SER A 149 21.59 15.59 2.39
C SER A 149 21.89 17.07 2.09
N LYS A 150 23.18 17.45 2.08
CA LYS A 150 23.68 18.77 1.67
C LYS A 150 23.60 19.02 0.16
N ARG A 151 23.38 17.99 -0.68
CA ARG A 151 23.06 18.14 -2.11
C ARG A 151 21.57 17.91 -2.36
N ARG A 152 21.00 18.62 -3.32
CA ARG A 152 19.58 18.50 -3.72
C ARG A 152 19.44 17.59 -4.93
N LEU A 153 18.36 16.81 -4.99
CA LEU A 153 18.02 16.05 -6.19
C LEU A 153 17.41 17.01 -7.24
N PRO A 154 17.77 16.89 -8.53
CA PRO A 154 17.42 17.86 -9.58
C PRO A 154 15.96 17.74 -10.08
N PHE A 155 15.02 17.38 -9.20
CA PHE A 155 13.63 17.09 -9.51
C PHE A 155 12.85 18.41 -9.66
N GLU A 156 12.54 18.76 -10.91
CA GLU A 156 12.09 20.09 -11.34
C GLU A 156 10.73 20.52 -10.77
N ILE A 157 9.79 19.57 -10.75
CA ILE A 157 8.41 19.74 -10.27
C ILE A 157 8.09 18.69 -9.21
N THR A 158 6.98 18.87 -8.50
CA THR A 158 6.47 17.84 -7.59
C THR A 158 6.22 16.55 -8.36
N PRO A 159 6.78 15.40 -7.93
CA PRO A 159 6.56 14.13 -8.60
C PRO A 159 5.08 13.76 -8.66
N GLU A 160 4.66 13.24 -9.80
CA GLU A 160 3.28 12.76 -10.01
C GLU A 160 3.21 11.28 -9.62
N LYS A 161 2.22 10.88 -8.80
CA LYS A 161 2.08 9.48 -8.37
C LYS A 161 1.61 8.62 -9.55
N LEU A 162 2.43 7.66 -9.97
CA LEU A 162 2.05 6.67 -10.99
C LEU A 162 1.36 5.46 -10.36
N GLY A 163 1.72 5.09 -9.13
CA GLY A 163 1.06 4.01 -8.42
C GLY A 163 1.66 3.72 -7.03
N ILE A 164 0.86 3.04 -6.21
CA ILE A 164 1.27 2.53 -4.90
C ILE A 164 1.26 0.99 -4.99
N GLY A 165 2.43 0.38 -5.02
CA GLY A 165 2.59 -1.08 -5.03
C GLY A 165 2.90 -1.63 -3.64
N GLY A 166 2.77 -2.95 -3.46
CA GLY A 166 3.10 -3.63 -2.20
C GLY A 166 4.58 -3.58 -1.77
N PHE A 167 5.45 -2.95 -2.57
CA PHE A 167 6.90 -2.87 -2.35
C PHE A 167 7.47 -1.44 -2.50
N GLY A 168 6.61 -0.42 -2.62
CA GLY A 168 7.03 0.98 -2.70
C GLY A 168 6.09 1.87 -3.51
N GLU A 169 6.33 3.17 -3.42
CA GLU A 169 5.64 4.20 -4.21
C GLU A 169 6.44 4.48 -5.50
N VAL A 170 5.75 4.53 -6.63
CA VAL A 170 6.35 4.86 -7.93
C VAL A 170 5.82 6.22 -8.39
N GLU A 171 6.74 7.15 -8.63
CA GLU A 171 6.44 8.52 -9.04
C GLU A 171 7.04 8.83 -10.42
N LEU A 172 6.35 9.62 -11.23
CA LEU A 172 6.91 10.24 -12.42
C LEU A 172 7.73 11.46 -12.00
N VAL A 173 9.04 11.35 -12.17
CA VAL A 173 10.00 12.41 -11.85
C VAL A 173 10.44 13.10 -13.13
N THR A 174 10.47 14.43 -13.10
CA THR A 174 11.04 15.25 -14.17
C THR A 174 12.37 15.83 -13.69
N ILE A 175 13.47 15.45 -14.32
CA ILE A 175 14.83 15.91 -14.02
C ILE A 175 15.14 17.16 -14.86
N THR A 176 15.64 18.21 -14.21
CA THR A 176 16.01 19.49 -14.84
C THR A 176 17.02 19.31 -15.98
N SER A 177 16.94 20.17 -17.01
CA SER A 177 17.95 20.25 -18.09
C SER A 177 19.37 20.43 -17.54
N ARG A 178 20.34 19.77 -18.16
CA ARG A 178 21.74 19.62 -17.75
C ARG A 178 22.03 18.76 -16.50
N TYR A 179 21.02 18.21 -15.83
CA TYR A 179 21.21 17.37 -14.63
C TYR A 179 20.93 15.87 -14.83
N TRP A 180 20.64 15.45 -16.07
CA TRP A 180 20.65 14.05 -16.49
C TRP A 180 21.79 13.82 -17.48
N GLU A 181 22.75 12.98 -17.10
CA GLU A 181 23.83 12.52 -17.96
C GLU A 181 23.46 11.16 -18.59
N THR A 182 23.49 11.12 -19.91
CA THR A 182 23.17 9.93 -20.72
C THR A 182 24.39 9.02 -20.90
N ASP A 183 24.18 7.78 -21.37
CA ASP A 183 25.26 6.81 -21.64
C ASP A 183 26.34 7.33 -22.61
N SER A 184 25.97 8.30 -23.46
CA SER A 184 26.89 9.00 -24.38
C SER A 184 27.78 10.06 -23.70
N LYS A 185 27.71 10.21 -22.37
CA LYS A 185 28.30 11.31 -21.58
C LYS A 185 27.85 12.70 -22.05
N SER A 186 26.66 12.78 -22.64
CA SER A 186 26.01 14.04 -22.99
C SER A 186 24.85 14.34 -22.04
N TYR A 187 24.61 15.62 -21.80
CA TYR A 187 23.58 16.09 -20.89
C TYR A 187 22.25 16.37 -21.59
N ASN A 188 21.14 16.21 -20.88
CA ASN A 188 19.81 16.54 -21.37
C ASN A 188 19.64 18.05 -21.64
N ASN A 189 19.37 18.43 -22.89
CA ASN A 189 19.08 19.82 -23.26
C ASN A 189 17.68 20.30 -22.82
N SER A 190 16.77 19.37 -22.54
CA SER A 190 15.42 19.62 -22.02
C SER A 190 15.17 18.79 -20.76
N ALA A 191 14.11 19.12 -20.02
CA ALA A 191 13.67 18.34 -18.88
C ALA A 191 13.43 16.87 -19.26
N TYR A 192 13.92 15.92 -18.45
CA TYR A 192 13.92 14.48 -18.77
C TYR A 192 13.02 13.71 -17.80
N LYS A 193 12.13 12.86 -18.34
CA LYS A 193 11.13 12.11 -17.56
C LYS A 193 11.61 10.69 -17.25
N VAL A 194 11.46 10.27 -16.01
CA VAL A 194 11.82 8.93 -15.50
C VAL A 194 10.77 8.45 -14.51
N ALA A 195 10.54 7.14 -14.46
CA ALA A 195 9.81 6.53 -13.35
C ALA A 195 10.78 6.34 -12.17
N CYS A 196 10.37 6.73 -10.97
CA CYS A 196 11.21 6.70 -9.77
C CYS A 196 10.50 5.86 -8.70
N LYS A 197 11.06 4.70 -8.37
CA LYS A 197 10.57 3.86 -7.26
C LYS A 197 11.27 4.30 -5.98
N LYS A 198 10.50 4.79 -5.01
CA LYS A 198 10.98 5.20 -3.69
C LYS A 198 10.84 4.05 -2.69
N PHE A 199 11.84 3.89 -1.84
CA PHE A 199 11.88 2.90 -0.77
C PHE A 199 12.03 3.57 0.61
N ASP A 200 11.24 3.12 1.59
CA ASP A 200 11.36 3.54 2.99
C ASP A 200 12.41 2.71 3.77
N LEU A 201 12.68 1.48 3.34
CA LEU A 201 13.61 0.55 3.97
C LEU A 201 14.83 0.29 3.09
N LYS A 202 16.03 0.43 3.67
CA LYS A 202 17.30 0.25 2.95
C LYS A 202 17.49 -1.19 2.48
N GLU A 203 17.00 -2.16 3.24
CA GLU A 203 17.10 -3.58 2.93
C GLU A 203 16.28 -3.94 1.68
N ALA A 204 15.09 -3.35 1.52
CA ALA A 204 14.25 -3.54 0.33
C ALA A 204 14.91 -2.94 -0.91
N PHE A 205 15.39 -1.69 -0.78
CA PHE A 205 16.16 -1.00 -1.81
C PHE A 205 17.39 -1.80 -2.26
N LEU A 206 18.25 -2.22 -1.33
CA LEU A 206 19.48 -2.97 -1.64
C LEU A 206 19.18 -4.33 -2.27
N LYS A 207 18.10 -5.01 -1.85
CA LYS A 207 17.68 -6.28 -2.45
C LYS A 207 17.26 -6.10 -3.91
N GLU A 208 16.40 -5.11 -4.19
CA GLU A 208 15.92 -4.88 -5.55
C GLU A 208 17.00 -4.30 -6.46
N HIS A 209 17.82 -3.37 -5.96
CA HIS A 209 18.99 -2.86 -6.67
C HIS A 209 19.96 -3.99 -7.03
N LYS A 210 20.29 -4.89 -6.09
CA LYS A 210 21.12 -6.06 -6.38
C LYS A 210 20.52 -6.95 -7.47
N ASN A 211 19.23 -7.28 -7.38
CA ASN A 211 18.55 -8.08 -8.39
C ASN A 211 18.63 -7.41 -9.78
N LEU A 212 18.31 -6.12 -9.87
CA LEU A 212 18.34 -5.35 -11.11
C LEU A 212 19.75 -5.15 -11.67
N THR A 213 20.77 -5.06 -10.83
CA THR A 213 22.19 -4.99 -11.23
C THR A 213 22.62 -6.29 -11.90
N ILE A 214 22.31 -7.46 -11.31
CA ILE A 214 22.58 -8.78 -11.94
C ILE A 214 21.92 -8.90 -13.32
N LEU A 215 20.70 -8.37 -13.49
CA LEU A 215 20.00 -8.37 -14.79
C LEU A 215 20.56 -7.34 -15.80
N LYS A 216 21.21 -6.27 -15.32
CA LYS A 216 21.85 -5.22 -16.15
C LYS A 216 23.27 -5.62 -16.58
N GLU A 217 24.00 -6.32 -15.73
CA GLU A 217 25.39 -6.76 -15.94
C GLU A 217 25.50 -8.12 -16.66
N SER A 218 24.39 -8.78 -16.94
CA SER A 218 24.36 -10.05 -17.67
C SER A 218 24.98 -9.96 -19.06
N LEU A 219 25.88 -10.89 -19.38
CA LEU A 219 26.55 -11.04 -20.69
C LEU A 219 25.55 -11.34 -21.82
N THR A 220 24.40 -11.91 -21.49
CA THR A 220 23.24 -12.04 -22.38
C THR A 220 22.21 -10.97 -22.04
N THR A 221 21.49 -10.45 -23.03
CA THR A 221 20.49 -9.39 -22.83
C THR A 221 19.11 -9.78 -23.36
N GLN A 222 18.07 -9.18 -22.81
CA GLN A 222 16.69 -9.40 -23.25
C GLN A 222 15.90 -8.09 -23.24
N HIS A 223 15.37 -7.72 -24.42
CA HIS A 223 14.74 -6.42 -24.65
C HIS A 223 13.32 -6.29 -24.12
N HIS A 224 12.76 -7.32 -23.50
CA HIS A 224 11.44 -7.35 -22.85
C HIS A 224 11.52 -7.45 -21.31
N ILE A 225 12.70 -7.17 -20.74
CA ILE A 225 12.93 -6.98 -19.30
C ILE A 225 13.19 -5.50 -19.04
N LEU A 226 12.48 -4.91 -18.07
CA LEU A 226 12.69 -3.51 -17.68
C LEU A 226 14.00 -3.37 -16.91
N GLN A 227 15.02 -2.81 -17.57
CA GLN A 227 16.26 -2.42 -16.90
C GLN A 227 16.11 -1.04 -16.24
N HIS A 228 16.70 -0.90 -15.06
CA HIS A 228 16.85 0.39 -14.39
C HIS A 228 17.99 1.20 -15.05
N TYR A 229 17.87 2.54 -15.01
CA TYR A 229 18.96 3.43 -15.37
C TYR A 229 20.02 3.43 -14.27
N THR A 230 19.66 3.85 -13.06
CA THR A 230 20.57 4.01 -11.92
C THR A 230 19.79 4.00 -10.60
N ALA A 231 20.49 3.79 -9.49
CA ALA A 231 19.97 3.94 -8.14
C ALA A 231 20.57 5.17 -7.43
N VAL A 232 19.88 5.68 -6.42
CA VAL A 232 20.33 6.81 -5.59
C VAL A 232 20.07 6.52 -4.12
N ASP A 233 21.12 6.58 -3.30
CA ASP A 233 21.07 6.60 -1.83
C ASP A 233 21.23 8.06 -1.39
N HIS A 234 20.13 8.72 -1.04
CA HIS A 234 20.08 10.13 -0.65
C HIS A 234 19.87 10.27 0.86
N GLY A 235 20.92 10.71 1.55
CA GLY A 235 20.97 10.71 3.00
C GLY A 235 19.90 11.59 3.69
N PRO A 236 19.47 11.25 4.92
CA PRO A 236 19.86 10.04 5.66
C PRO A 236 19.03 8.79 5.30
N HIS A 237 17.81 8.96 4.77
CA HIS A 237 16.79 7.89 4.67
C HIS A 237 15.90 7.99 3.41
N ASN A 238 16.43 8.39 2.25
CA ASN A 238 15.67 8.33 1.00
C ASN A 238 16.43 7.47 -0.03
N TYR A 239 15.84 6.38 -0.47
CA TYR A 239 16.44 5.50 -1.48
C TYR A 239 15.55 5.41 -2.71
N TYR A 240 16.15 5.49 -3.89
CA TYR A 240 15.45 5.60 -5.16
C TYR A 240 16.06 4.68 -6.21
N ILE A 241 15.22 4.04 -7.03
CA ILE A 241 15.66 3.38 -8.28
C ILE A 241 14.93 4.05 -9.44
N LEU A 242 15.71 4.51 -10.42
CA LEU A 242 15.24 5.28 -11.57
C LEU A 242 15.14 4.36 -12.80
N PHE A 243 13.98 4.33 -13.42
CA PHE A 243 13.63 3.48 -14.55
C PHE A 243 13.22 4.32 -15.77
N PRO A 244 13.28 3.74 -16.99
CA PRO A 244 12.54 4.26 -18.13
C PRO A 244 11.06 4.45 -17.76
N TYR A 245 10.51 5.63 -18.06
CA TYR A 245 9.08 5.84 -17.96
C TYR A 245 8.35 4.98 -19.00
N ALA A 246 7.23 4.37 -18.61
CA ALA A 246 6.36 3.59 -19.47
C ALA A 246 5.13 4.43 -19.82
N GLU A 247 5.13 4.96 -21.04
CA GLU A 247 4.25 6.05 -21.44
C GLU A 247 2.78 5.62 -21.55
N HIS A 248 2.53 4.32 -21.73
CA HIS A 248 1.20 3.74 -21.80
C HIS A 248 0.79 2.99 -20.52
N GLY A 249 1.52 3.16 -19.40
CA GLY A 249 1.22 2.47 -18.14
C GLY A 249 1.56 0.98 -18.17
N ASP A 250 0.65 0.14 -17.67
CA ASP A 250 0.83 -1.31 -17.52
C ASP A 250 -0.27 -2.14 -18.21
N LEU A 251 -0.08 -3.46 -18.24
CA LEU A 251 -1.00 -4.39 -18.88
C LEU A 251 -2.32 -4.53 -18.12
N HIS A 252 -2.38 -4.24 -16.81
CA HIS A 252 -3.66 -4.20 -16.10
C HIS A 252 -4.50 -3.01 -16.60
N HIS A 253 -3.91 -1.83 -16.75
CA HIS A 253 -4.56 -0.67 -17.36
C HIS A 253 -5.03 -0.96 -18.80
N PHE A 254 -4.20 -1.60 -19.63
CA PHE A 254 -4.56 -2.02 -20.98
C PHE A 254 -5.76 -2.98 -21.02
N LEU A 255 -5.77 -4.00 -20.15
CA LEU A 255 -6.80 -5.05 -20.14
C LEU A 255 -8.11 -4.59 -19.49
N TYR A 256 -8.05 -3.78 -18.43
CA TYR A 256 -9.20 -3.41 -17.60
C TYR A 256 -9.66 -1.95 -17.73
N GLY A 257 -8.90 -1.06 -18.39
CA GLY A 257 -9.25 0.36 -18.55
C GLY A 257 -9.05 1.22 -17.29
N GLY A 258 -8.28 0.72 -16.31
CA GLY A 258 -7.97 1.44 -15.07
C GLY A 258 -9.20 1.88 -14.26
N ALA A 259 -9.05 2.94 -13.47
CA ALA A 259 -10.12 3.55 -12.67
C ALA A 259 -11.06 4.46 -13.50
N GLY A 260 -11.25 4.17 -14.79
CA GLY A 260 -12.13 4.93 -15.70
C GLY A 260 -11.49 6.13 -16.40
N SER A 261 -10.26 6.50 -16.07
CA SER A 261 -9.49 7.58 -16.74
C SER A 261 -8.57 7.11 -17.87
N TYR A 262 -8.40 5.79 -18.04
CA TYR A 262 -7.49 5.22 -19.04
C TYR A 262 -8.26 4.89 -20.34
N GLU A 263 -8.31 5.86 -21.25
CA GLU A 263 -8.92 5.69 -22.57
C GLU A 263 -7.93 5.03 -23.54
N ILE A 264 -8.17 3.75 -23.85
CA ILE A 264 -7.23 2.94 -24.63
C ILE A 264 -6.97 3.50 -26.04
N HIS A 265 -7.95 4.11 -26.71
CA HIS A 265 -7.76 4.70 -28.04
C HIS A 265 -6.90 5.98 -28.02
N ASN A 266 -6.80 6.68 -26.89
CA ASN A 266 -5.89 7.81 -26.75
C ASN A 266 -4.44 7.35 -26.56
N GLN A 267 -4.25 6.19 -25.92
CA GLN A 267 -2.93 5.57 -25.74
C GLN A 267 -2.47 4.81 -26.99
N PHE A 268 -3.38 4.11 -27.64
CA PHE A 268 -3.11 3.23 -28.78
C PHE A 268 -4.11 3.51 -29.93
N PRO A 269 -3.95 4.65 -30.65
CA PRO A 269 -4.86 5.03 -31.73
C PRO A 269 -4.84 4.07 -32.93
N GLY A 270 -3.86 3.17 -33.00
CA GLY A 270 -3.75 2.13 -34.03
C GLY A 270 -4.45 0.80 -33.70
N ILE A 271 -5.13 0.66 -32.54
CA ILE A 271 -5.88 -0.56 -32.22
C ILE A 271 -7.10 -0.68 -33.13
N PRO A 272 -7.28 -1.81 -33.85
CA PRO A 272 -8.46 -2.04 -34.66
C PRO A 272 -9.76 -2.18 -33.85
N GLU A 273 -10.88 -1.98 -34.54
CA GLU A 273 -12.24 -2.22 -34.02
C GLU A 273 -12.39 -3.64 -33.42
N GLU A 274 -13.34 -3.82 -32.51
CA GLU A 274 -13.51 -5.07 -31.75
C GLU A 274 -13.71 -6.33 -32.61
N SER A 275 -14.32 -6.18 -33.80
CA SER A 275 -14.56 -7.28 -34.74
C SER A 275 -13.37 -7.60 -35.68
N ASP A 276 -12.28 -6.82 -35.65
CA ASP A 276 -11.14 -7.01 -36.54
C ASP A 276 -10.09 -7.97 -35.95
N THR A 277 -9.84 -9.05 -36.67
CA THR A 277 -8.92 -10.13 -36.30
C THR A 277 -7.44 -9.74 -36.44
N ALA A 278 -7.13 -8.60 -37.10
CA ALA A 278 -5.78 -8.05 -37.23
C ALA A 278 -5.09 -7.83 -35.87
N ILE A 279 -5.85 -7.63 -34.79
CA ILE A 279 -5.34 -7.44 -33.42
C ILE A 279 -4.69 -8.69 -32.81
N PHE A 280 -5.01 -9.90 -33.29
CA PHE A 280 -4.46 -11.13 -32.71
C PHE A 280 -2.94 -11.21 -32.86
N LYS A 281 -2.40 -10.83 -34.03
CA LYS A 281 -0.97 -10.99 -34.34
C LYS A 281 -0.08 -10.04 -33.51
N PRO A 282 -0.38 -8.73 -33.35
CA PRO A 282 0.34 -7.85 -32.44
C PRO A 282 0.33 -8.31 -30.98
N LEU A 283 -0.82 -8.76 -30.46
CA LEU A 283 -0.92 -9.29 -29.09
C LEU A 283 -0.08 -10.56 -28.92
N LEU A 284 -0.21 -11.52 -29.85
CA LEU A 284 0.56 -12.77 -29.81
C LEU A 284 2.06 -12.57 -29.96
N TYR A 285 2.49 -11.54 -30.69
CA TYR A 285 3.89 -11.15 -30.75
C TYR A 285 4.40 -10.72 -29.37
N GLN A 286 3.69 -9.84 -28.67
CA GLN A 286 4.08 -9.42 -27.31
C GLN A 286 4.01 -10.58 -26.31
N CYS A 287 3.00 -11.45 -26.37
CA CYS A 287 2.95 -12.67 -25.57
C CYS A 287 4.15 -13.59 -25.83
N TRP A 288 4.50 -13.83 -27.10
CA TRP A 288 5.68 -14.62 -27.47
C TRP A 288 6.97 -13.98 -26.95
N ALA A 289 7.11 -12.67 -27.05
CA ALA A 289 8.25 -11.93 -26.53
C ALA A 289 8.37 -11.99 -25.00
N LEU A 290 7.24 -11.91 -24.27
CA LEU A 290 7.19 -12.16 -22.82
C LEU A 290 7.58 -13.60 -22.46
N ALA A 291 7.15 -14.60 -23.24
CA ALA A 291 7.59 -15.98 -23.04
C ALA A 291 9.11 -16.14 -23.23
N CYS A 292 9.69 -15.49 -24.25
CA CYS A 292 11.14 -15.41 -24.45
C CYS A 292 11.85 -14.67 -23.30
N ALA A 293 11.19 -13.69 -22.68
CA ALA A 293 11.71 -12.98 -21.53
C ALA A 293 11.73 -13.83 -20.26
N ILE A 294 10.68 -14.60 -20.01
CA ILE A 294 10.63 -15.59 -18.92
C ILE A 294 11.67 -16.69 -19.15
N GLN A 295 11.85 -17.17 -20.38
CA GLN A 295 12.91 -18.13 -20.72
C GLN A 295 14.30 -17.56 -20.42
N TRP A 296 14.55 -16.30 -20.79
CA TRP A 296 15.82 -15.64 -20.50
C TRP A 296 16.09 -15.53 -18.99
N LEU A 297 15.11 -15.08 -18.22
CA LEU A 297 15.18 -15.05 -16.75
C LEU A 297 15.44 -16.43 -16.14
N HIS A 298 14.81 -17.48 -16.68
CA HIS A 298 14.89 -18.81 -16.10
C HIS A 298 16.23 -19.49 -16.32
N ASP A 299 16.82 -19.38 -17.52
CA ASP A 299 17.91 -20.27 -17.96
C ASP A 299 19.14 -19.55 -18.56
N TYR A 300 19.09 -18.25 -18.88
CA TYR A 300 20.12 -17.58 -19.71
C TYR A 300 20.85 -16.38 -19.11
N ILE A 301 20.52 -15.91 -17.90
CA ILE A 301 21.29 -14.85 -17.23
C ILE A 301 22.72 -15.37 -16.98
N GLN A 302 23.73 -14.61 -17.39
CA GLN A 302 25.14 -14.97 -17.24
C GLN A 302 25.95 -13.81 -16.66
N VAL A 303 26.50 -13.97 -15.45
CA VAL A 303 27.35 -12.96 -14.80
C VAL A 303 28.67 -13.62 -14.40
N ASP A 304 29.79 -12.98 -14.74
CA ASP A 304 31.16 -13.48 -14.49
C ASP A 304 31.42 -14.94 -14.96
N GLY A 305 30.68 -15.39 -15.98
CA GLY A 305 30.74 -16.76 -16.50
C GLY A 305 29.89 -17.79 -15.74
N GLU A 306 29.24 -17.40 -14.63
CA GLU A 306 28.25 -18.23 -13.94
C GLU A 306 26.86 -18.08 -14.56
N HIS A 307 26.12 -19.19 -14.66
CA HIS A 307 24.70 -19.17 -15.01
C HIS A 307 23.86 -18.86 -13.77
N ILE A 308 23.06 -17.80 -13.83
CA ILE A 308 22.13 -17.41 -12.77
C ILE A 308 20.71 -17.80 -13.21
N MET A 309 20.00 -18.54 -12.36
CA MET A 309 18.57 -18.75 -12.53
C MET A 309 17.83 -17.61 -11.83
N CYS A 310 16.77 -17.08 -12.44
CA CYS A 310 15.81 -16.19 -11.78
C CYS A 310 14.42 -16.84 -11.73
N ALA A 311 13.71 -16.67 -10.61
CA ALA A 311 12.27 -16.86 -10.51
C ALA A 311 11.63 -15.52 -10.12
N HIS A 312 10.65 -15.07 -10.90
CA HIS A 312 10.05 -13.74 -10.72
C HIS A 312 9.13 -13.69 -9.50
N LEU A 313 8.28 -14.72 -9.35
CA LEU A 313 7.35 -15.01 -8.25
C LEU A 313 6.17 -14.03 -8.07
N ASP A 314 6.19 -12.84 -8.69
CA ASP A 314 5.04 -11.91 -8.75
C ASP A 314 4.69 -11.48 -10.19
N LEU A 315 4.60 -12.42 -11.13
CA LEU A 315 4.08 -12.09 -12.47
C LEU A 315 2.56 -11.84 -12.40
N LYS A 316 2.16 -10.65 -12.85
CA LYS A 316 0.78 -10.17 -12.97
C LYS A 316 0.74 -9.03 -14.01
N PRO A 317 -0.41 -8.66 -14.58
CA PRO A 317 -0.51 -7.59 -15.56
C PRO A 317 0.01 -6.24 -15.07
N ASP A 318 -0.15 -5.91 -13.78
CA ASP A 318 0.36 -4.68 -13.15
C ASP A 318 1.90 -4.59 -13.22
N ASN A 319 2.58 -5.74 -13.22
CA ASN A 319 4.04 -5.84 -13.29
C ASN A 319 4.56 -5.98 -14.74
N ILE A 320 3.70 -5.80 -15.74
CA ILE A 320 4.07 -5.76 -17.16
C ILE A 320 3.82 -4.35 -17.68
N LEU A 321 4.88 -3.54 -17.81
CA LEU A 321 4.77 -2.16 -18.30
C LEU A 321 4.72 -2.11 -19.83
N ILE A 322 4.02 -1.12 -20.38
CA ILE A 322 3.90 -0.89 -21.82
C ILE A 322 4.60 0.41 -22.21
N ARG A 323 5.65 0.28 -23.01
CA ARG A 323 6.42 1.41 -23.56
C ARG A 323 5.99 1.75 -24.99
N ASN A 324 6.25 2.99 -25.39
CA ASN A 324 6.17 3.43 -26.78
C ASN A 324 6.97 2.50 -27.71
N ASP A 325 6.34 2.05 -28.79
CA ASP A 325 6.99 1.35 -29.91
C ASP A 325 6.24 1.67 -31.20
N ALA A 326 6.84 2.49 -32.07
CA ALA A 326 6.23 2.92 -33.32
C ALA A 326 5.96 1.78 -34.33
N SER A 327 6.51 0.59 -34.09
CA SER A 327 6.25 -0.61 -34.90
C SER A 327 5.09 -1.48 -34.39
N SER A 328 4.53 -1.18 -33.21
CA SER A 328 3.53 -2.01 -32.52
C SER A 328 2.29 -1.21 -32.10
N VAL A 329 1.13 -1.57 -32.66
CA VAL A 329 -0.17 -0.96 -32.31
C VAL A 329 -0.62 -1.22 -30.87
N VAL A 330 0.07 -2.11 -30.13
CA VAL A 330 -0.16 -2.41 -28.70
C VAL A 330 1.04 -2.03 -27.82
N GLY A 331 1.96 -1.20 -28.35
CA GLY A 331 3.22 -0.84 -27.71
C GLY A 331 4.14 -2.03 -27.48
N LYS A 332 5.12 -1.88 -26.60
CA LYS A 332 6.09 -2.92 -26.25
C LYS A 332 6.02 -3.30 -24.78
N TRP A 333 5.78 -4.57 -24.49
CA TRP A 333 5.51 -5.09 -23.15
C TRP A 333 6.79 -5.52 -22.43
N MET A 334 6.99 -5.07 -21.20
CA MET A 334 8.23 -5.18 -20.43
C MET A 334 7.95 -5.77 -19.04
N ILE A 335 8.59 -6.88 -18.66
CA ILE A 335 8.49 -7.43 -17.29
C ILE A 335 9.23 -6.51 -16.31
N SER A 336 8.62 -6.23 -15.16
CA SER A 336 9.09 -5.28 -14.15
C SER A 336 8.81 -5.76 -12.71
N ASP A 337 9.30 -5.01 -11.72
CA ASP A 337 9.19 -5.28 -10.27
C ASP A 337 9.89 -6.58 -9.78
N PHE A 338 11.23 -6.52 -9.75
CA PHE A 338 12.09 -7.62 -9.29
C PHE A 338 12.31 -7.65 -7.76
N GLY A 339 11.53 -6.90 -6.99
CA GLY A 339 11.71 -6.73 -5.53
C GLY A 339 11.55 -8.03 -4.72
N ILE A 340 10.68 -8.96 -5.16
CA ILE A 340 10.56 -10.30 -4.55
C ILE A 340 11.21 -11.43 -5.34
N SER A 341 11.78 -11.15 -6.51
CA SER A 341 12.42 -12.16 -7.33
C SER A 341 13.60 -12.81 -6.62
N VAL A 342 13.82 -14.08 -6.93
CA VAL A 342 14.88 -14.91 -6.35
C VAL A 342 15.85 -15.25 -7.46
N LEU A 343 17.10 -14.81 -7.30
CA LEU A 343 18.20 -15.09 -8.21
C LEU A 343 19.21 -16.01 -7.50
N GLU A 344 19.48 -17.17 -8.06
CA GLU A 344 20.42 -18.17 -7.51
C GLU A 344 21.35 -18.72 -8.60
N PRO A 345 22.66 -18.87 -8.34
CA PRO A 345 23.57 -19.57 -9.24
C PRO A 345 23.13 -21.01 -9.50
N GLN A 346 23.30 -21.49 -10.73
CA GLN A 346 23.00 -22.86 -11.12
C GLN A 346 24.00 -23.84 -10.49
N LYS A 347 23.61 -24.43 -9.35
CA LYS A 347 24.45 -25.37 -8.60
C LYS A 347 24.68 -26.66 -9.38
N LEU A 348 25.88 -26.79 -9.95
CA LEU A 348 26.32 -27.98 -10.68
C LEU A 348 26.62 -29.15 -9.73
N GLY A 349 25.58 -29.92 -9.38
CA GLY A 349 25.68 -31.35 -9.03
C GLY A 349 26.47 -31.77 -7.76
N SER A 350 26.84 -30.87 -6.84
CA SER A 350 27.70 -31.23 -5.69
C SER A 350 27.00 -31.77 -4.43
N GLY A 351 25.67 -31.79 -4.40
CA GLY A 351 24.90 -32.33 -3.27
C GLY A 351 24.56 -33.81 -3.45
N ARG A 352 24.99 -34.68 -2.51
CA ARG A 352 24.50 -36.08 -2.46
C ARG A 352 22.97 -36.07 -2.32
N PRO A 353 22.21 -36.70 -3.23
CA PRO A 353 20.75 -36.70 -3.15
C PRO A 353 20.30 -37.48 -1.90
N LEU A 354 19.59 -36.79 -1.00
CA LEU A 354 19.10 -37.34 0.27
C LEU A 354 17.89 -38.29 0.11
N SER A 355 17.43 -38.51 -1.13
CA SER A 355 16.37 -39.47 -1.45
C SER A 355 16.48 -39.91 -2.91
N VAL A 356 15.91 -41.08 -3.24
CA VAL A 356 15.81 -41.61 -4.61
C VAL A 356 15.09 -40.63 -5.55
N ARG A 357 14.14 -39.83 -5.03
CA ARG A 357 13.43 -38.80 -5.80
C ARG A 357 14.35 -37.64 -6.22
N GLY A 358 15.31 -37.29 -5.37
CA GLY A 358 16.33 -36.28 -5.65
C GLY A 358 17.41 -36.71 -6.65
N CYS A 359 17.47 -38.00 -7.04
CA CYS A 359 18.38 -38.49 -8.08
C CYS A 359 17.91 -38.14 -9.51
N TYR A 360 16.65 -37.77 -9.70
CA TYR A 360 16.01 -37.57 -11.01
C TYR A 360 15.47 -36.15 -11.23
N GLN A 361 15.55 -35.26 -10.23
CA GLN A 361 15.11 -33.86 -10.36
C GLN A 361 16.31 -32.96 -10.66
N GLU A 362 16.25 -32.21 -11.76
CA GLU A 362 17.21 -31.13 -12.04
C GLU A 362 17.17 -30.07 -10.92
N PRO A 363 18.33 -29.61 -10.40
CA PRO A 363 18.37 -28.51 -9.45
C PRO A 363 17.68 -27.25 -10.01
N THR A 364 16.77 -26.68 -9.22
CA THR A 364 16.02 -25.47 -9.57
C THR A 364 15.72 -24.66 -8.30
N ILE A 365 15.39 -23.38 -8.46
CA ILE A 365 14.95 -22.51 -7.36
C ILE A 365 13.70 -23.11 -6.69
N GLU A 366 13.79 -23.27 -5.36
CA GLU A 366 12.74 -23.83 -4.50
C GLU A 366 12.63 -23.05 -3.17
N VAL A 367 11.82 -21.98 -3.17
CA VAL A 367 11.60 -21.14 -1.99
C VAL A 367 10.26 -21.42 -1.30
N ASN A 368 10.15 -21.01 -0.03
CA ASN A 368 8.86 -21.08 0.67
C ASN A 368 7.87 -20.08 0.04
N PRO A 369 6.57 -20.40 -0.02
CA PRO A 369 5.59 -19.44 -0.48
C PRO A 369 5.56 -18.17 0.38
N HIS A 370 5.47 -17.01 -0.26
CA HIS A 370 5.23 -15.73 0.43
C HIS A 370 3.78 -15.67 0.92
N ARG A 371 3.52 -15.22 2.16
CA ARG A 371 2.15 -15.01 2.67
C ARG A 371 1.38 -14.01 1.76
N GLY A 372 0.07 -14.19 1.61
CA GLY A 372 -0.80 -13.32 0.81
C GLY A 372 -1.75 -14.06 -0.14
N ARG A 373 -2.72 -13.33 -0.71
CA ARG A 373 -3.63 -13.78 -1.76
C ARG A 373 -3.27 -13.10 -3.09
N GLY A 374 -3.63 -13.69 -4.23
CA GLY A 374 -3.52 -13.04 -5.54
C GLY A 374 -4.02 -13.91 -6.70
N THR A 375 -4.77 -13.33 -7.63
CA THR A 375 -5.42 -13.99 -8.79
C THR A 375 -4.47 -14.91 -9.59
N TYR A 376 -3.26 -14.44 -9.85
CA TYR A 376 -2.26 -15.12 -10.70
C TYR A 376 -1.43 -16.18 -9.95
N ARG A 377 -1.67 -16.40 -8.64
CA ARG A 377 -0.90 -17.38 -7.85
C ARG A 377 -1.27 -18.82 -8.19
N PRO A 378 -0.27 -19.72 -8.32
CA PRO A 378 -0.53 -21.14 -8.54
C PRO A 378 -0.98 -21.85 -7.26
N PRO A 379 -1.57 -23.06 -7.36
CA PRO A 379 -2.03 -23.82 -6.19
C PRO A 379 -0.89 -24.15 -5.22
N GLU A 380 0.33 -24.39 -5.71
CA GLU A 380 1.48 -24.67 -4.83
C GLU A 380 1.94 -23.47 -3.98
N ALA A 381 1.46 -22.25 -4.26
CA ALA A 381 1.79 -21.05 -3.49
C ALA A 381 0.97 -20.88 -2.20
N ILE A 382 0.06 -21.81 -1.89
CA ILE A 382 -0.69 -21.78 -0.63
C ILE A 382 0.07 -22.47 0.50
N ILE A 383 0.21 -21.75 1.60
CA ILE A 383 0.64 -22.31 2.88
C ILE A 383 -0.59 -22.95 3.54
N ARG A 384 -0.73 -24.28 3.42
CA ARG A 384 -1.75 -25.03 4.16
C ARG A 384 -1.37 -25.13 5.64
N THR A 385 -2.01 -24.33 6.48
CA THR A 385 -1.85 -24.37 7.94
C THR A 385 -2.31 -25.73 8.48
N GLY A 386 -1.41 -26.50 9.10
CA GLY A 386 -1.75 -27.75 9.79
C GLY A 386 -1.45 -29.07 9.05
N SER A 387 -0.92 -29.05 7.82
CA SER A 387 -0.40 -30.28 7.20
C SER A 387 1.07 -30.50 7.55
N THR A 388 1.43 -31.70 8.02
CA THR A 388 2.82 -32.14 8.22
C THR A 388 3.54 -32.47 6.91
N VAL A 389 2.85 -32.41 5.77
CA VAL A 389 3.46 -32.49 4.44
C VAL A 389 4.28 -31.22 4.21
N THR A 390 5.53 -31.39 3.80
CA THR A 390 6.45 -30.30 3.41
C THR A 390 5.74 -29.28 2.53
N ALA A 391 5.67 -28.02 2.97
CA ALA A 391 5.05 -26.95 2.20
C ALA A 391 5.64 -26.92 0.78
N ASN A 392 4.77 -27.04 -0.23
CA ASN A 392 5.21 -27.09 -1.61
C ASN A 392 6.00 -25.84 -1.95
N LYS A 393 7.18 -26.04 -2.53
CA LYS A 393 8.12 -24.96 -2.85
C LYS A 393 7.68 -24.26 -4.14
N ILE A 394 7.65 -22.93 -4.11
CA ILE A 394 7.48 -22.11 -5.31
C ILE A 394 8.84 -21.85 -5.98
N GLY A 395 8.81 -21.50 -7.25
CA GLY A 395 10.01 -21.26 -8.05
C GLY A 395 9.64 -20.96 -9.50
N ARG A 396 10.57 -21.19 -10.43
CA ARG A 396 10.40 -20.91 -11.87
C ARG A 396 9.09 -21.44 -12.47
N ARG A 397 8.60 -22.60 -12.03
CA ARG A 397 7.31 -23.16 -12.50
C ARG A 397 6.08 -22.32 -12.12
N SER A 398 6.17 -21.54 -11.05
CA SER A 398 5.10 -20.65 -10.61
C SER A 398 4.93 -19.45 -11.56
N ASP A 399 6.04 -18.97 -12.15
CA ASP A 399 6.01 -17.95 -13.20
C ASP A 399 5.27 -18.44 -14.47
N ILE A 400 5.44 -19.72 -14.83
CA ILE A 400 4.76 -20.35 -15.98
C ILE A 400 3.24 -20.40 -15.78
N TRP A 401 2.78 -20.67 -14.54
CA TRP A 401 1.35 -20.62 -14.20
C TRP A 401 0.80 -19.20 -14.32
N ALA A 402 1.48 -18.22 -13.71
CA ALA A 402 1.09 -16.82 -13.75
C ALA A 402 1.03 -16.30 -15.21
N TYR A 403 2.00 -16.66 -16.05
CA TYR A 403 1.96 -16.40 -17.48
C TYR A 403 0.73 -17.05 -18.14
N GLY A 404 0.39 -18.30 -17.82
CA GLY A 404 -0.82 -18.96 -18.34
C GLY A 404 -2.11 -18.20 -18.01
N CYS A 405 -2.21 -17.64 -16.81
CA CYS A 405 -3.31 -16.76 -16.42
C CYS A 405 -3.34 -15.49 -17.28
N ILE A 406 -2.22 -14.76 -17.36
CA ILE A 406 -2.10 -13.53 -18.17
C ILE A 406 -2.42 -13.79 -19.65
N PHE A 407 -1.92 -14.90 -20.21
CA PHE A 407 -2.16 -15.33 -21.59
C PHE A 407 -3.64 -15.68 -21.86
N THR A 408 -4.39 -16.04 -20.81
CA THR A 408 -5.85 -16.23 -20.88
C THR A 408 -6.60 -14.89 -20.90
N GLU A 409 -6.15 -13.89 -20.14
CA GLU A 409 -6.77 -12.55 -20.13
C GLU A 409 -6.46 -11.77 -21.39
N VAL A 410 -5.25 -11.89 -21.94
CA VAL A 410 -4.93 -11.31 -23.26
C VAL A 410 -5.80 -11.95 -24.35
N LEU A 411 -6.09 -13.25 -24.28
CA LEU A 411 -7.07 -13.86 -25.20
C LEU A 411 -8.47 -13.30 -24.98
N ALA A 412 -8.93 -13.18 -23.73
CA ALA A 412 -10.24 -12.62 -23.40
C ALA A 412 -10.41 -11.18 -23.91
N TRP A 413 -9.33 -10.39 -23.84
CA TRP A 413 -9.26 -9.05 -24.40
C TRP A 413 -9.21 -9.04 -25.93
N ALA A 414 -8.50 -9.98 -26.54
CA ALA A 414 -8.41 -10.09 -27.98
C ALA A 414 -9.78 -10.37 -28.63
N ILE A 415 -10.64 -11.15 -27.97
CA ILE A 415 -11.96 -11.55 -28.50
C ILE A 415 -13.14 -10.66 -28.07
N GLY A 416 -13.01 -9.87 -27.01
CA GLY A 416 -14.12 -9.08 -26.45
C GLY A 416 -13.69 -7.80 -25.71
N ARG A 417 -12.47 -7.32 -25.99
CA ARG A 417 -11.86 -6.14 -25.36
C ARG A 417 -11.98 -6.18 -23.82
N ARG A 418 -12.13 -5.02 -23.18
CA ARG A 418 -12.28 -4.90 -21.71
C ARG A 418 -13.42 -5.76 -21.15
N GLU A 419 -14.55 -5.82 -21.85
CA GLU A 419 -15.73 -6.55 -21.37
C GLU A 419 -15.53 -8.07 -21.41
N GLY A 420 -14.76 -8.60 -22.35
CA GLY A 420 -14.34 -10.00 -22.40
C GLY A 420 -13.48 -10.40 -21.20
N VAL A 421 -12.52 -9.55 -20.81
CA VAL A 421 -11.70 -9.74 -19.60
C VAL A 421 -12.56 -9.67 -18.34
N ARG A 422 -13.40 -8.62 -18.24
CA ARG A 422 -14.33 -8.44 -17.13
C ARG A 422 -15.26 -9.64 -16.96
N HIS A 423 -15.83 -10.14 -18.07
CA HIS A 423 -16.71 -11.30 -18.07
C HIS A 423 -15.97 -12.57 -17.60
N LEU A 424 -14.73 -12.79 -18.04
CA LEU A 424 -13.91 -13.90 -17.54
C LEU A 424 -13.68 -13.80 -16.03
N ALA A 425 -13.31 -12.62 -15.52
CA ALA A 425 -13.10 -12.40 -14.08
C ALA A 425 -14.41 -12.61 -13.27
N GLU A 426 -15.54 -12.09 -13.74
CA GLU A 426 -16.85 -12.34 -13.13
C GLU A 426 -17.20 -13.84 -13.14
N LYS A 427 -16.94 -14.56 -14.24
CA LYS A 427 -17.12 -16.01 -14.33
C LYS A 427 -16.20 -16.77 -13.36
N ARG A 428 -15.00 -16.28 -13.05
CA ARG A 428 -14.13 -16.88 -12.02
C ARG A 428 -14.71 -16.68 -10.62
N GLN A 429 -15.28 -15.51 -10.31
CA GLN A 429 -15.79 -15.18 -8.98
C GLN A 429 -17.14 -15.84 -8.65
N ILE A 430 -17.97 -16.17 -9.65
CA ILE A 430 -19.23 -16.91 -9.44
C ILE A 430 -18.95 -18.22 -8.69
N GLU A 431 -19.65 -18.40 -7.57
CA GLU A 431 -19.59 -19.57 -6.66
C GLU A 431 -18.25 -19.76 -5.91
N ALA A 432 -17.31 -18.80 -5.96
CA ALA A 432 -15.98 -18.94 -5.38
C ALA A 432 -15.66 -17.89 -4.30
N THR A 433 -15.00 -18.33 -3.21
CA THR A 433 -14.47 -17.46 -2.14
C THR A 433 -13.28 -16.57 -2.56
N ASN A 434 -12.94 -16.50 -3.86
CA ASN A 434 -11.73 -15.86 -4.42
C ASN A 434 -11.74 -15.81 -5.96
N ASP A 435 -10.83 -15.03 -6.55
CA ASP A 435 -10.62 -14.92 -8.01
C ASP A 435 -9.45 -15.78 -8.56
N TYR A 436 -9.15 -16.93 -7.95
CA TYR A 436 -8.08 -17.79 -8.47
C TYR A 436 -8.48 -18.54 -9.75
N TYR A 437 -7.47 -18.91 -10.54
CA TYR A 437 -7.64 -19.76 -11.73
C TYR A 437 -7.83 -21.25 -11.42
N TRP A 438 -7.78 -21.63 -10.14
CA TRP A 438 -7.83 -22.99 -9.66
C TRP A 438 -8.73 -23.08 -8.41
N ASP A 439 -9.23 -24.28 -8.13
CA ASP A 439 -10.02 -24.62 -6.95
C ASP A 439 -9.42 -25.81 -6.19
N GLU A 440 -9.70 -25.90 -4.90
CA GLU A 440 -9.45 -27.13 -4.14
C GLU A 440 -10.45 -28.21 -4.58
N GLN A 441 -9.94 -29.40 -4.88
CA GLN A 441 -10.77 -30.53 -5.27
C GLN A 441 -11.12 -31.34 -4.04
N PHE A 442 -12.41 -31.41 -3.71
CA PHE A 442 -12.95 -32.27 -2.64
C PHE A 442 -13.41 -33.60 -3.24
N ALA A 443 -13.35 -34.68 -2.46
CA ALA A 443 -13.93 -35.96 -2.86
C ALA A 443 -15.46 -35.84 -2.97
N GLN A 444 -16.09 -36.72 -3.75
CA GLN A 444 -17.56 -36.89 -3.76
C GLN A 444 -18.11 -37.60 -2.50
N SER A 445 -17.26 -37.74 -1.47
CA SER A 445 -17.57 -38.30 -0.15
C SER A 445 -17.45 -37.19 0.90
N LEU A 446 -18.19 -37.32 2.01
CA LEU A 446 -18.37 -36.33 3.08
C LEU A 446 -17.10 -36.00 3.91
N SER A 447 -15.89 -36.23 3.37
CA SER A 447 -14.63 -35.89 4.01
C SER A 447 -14.29 -34.39 3.82
N PRO A 448 -14.02 -33.61 4.89
CA PRO A 448 -13.63 -32.20 4.79
C PRO A 448 -12.19 -31.98 4.28
N GLN A 449 -11.52 -33.01 3.76
CA GLN A 449 -10.15 -32.96 3.29
C GLN A 449 -10.10 -32.89 1.76
N ALA A 450 -9.59 -31.78 1.23
CA ALA A 450 -9.40 -31.62 -0.21
C ALA A 450 -8.31 -32.57 -0.73
N THR A 451 -8.71 -33.45 -1.65
CA THR A 451 -7.92 -34.51 -2.28
C THR A 451 -6.90 -34.00 -3.31
N GLY A 452 -7.02 -32.75 -3.75
CA GLY A 452 -6.09 -32.12 -4.68
C GLY A 452 -6.48 -30.71 -5.06
N PHE A 453 -6.02 -30.27 -6.23
CA PHE A 453 -6.39 -29.00 -6.85
C PHE A 453 -6.80 -29.25 -8.30
N LYS A 454 -7.65 -28.39 -8.86
CA LYS A 454 -8.06 -28.43 -10.27
C LYS A 454 -8.07 -27.02 -10.87
N VAL A 455 -7.94 -26.89 -12.20
CA VAL A 455 -8.25 -25.62 -12.87
C VAL A 455 -9.75 -25.34 -12.68
N ARG A 456 -10.10 -24.09 -12.37
CA ARG A 456 -11.48 -23.71 -12.02
C ARG A 456 -12.46 -24.03 -13.15
N ASP A 457 -13.61 -24.62 -12.80
CA ASP A 457 -14.58 -25.12 -13.80
C ASP A 457 -15.14 -24.02 -14.70
N SER A 458 -15.22 -22.77 -14.22
CA SER A 458 -15.65 -21.64 -15.06
C SER A 458 -14.58 -21.23 -16.09
N VAL A 459 -13.29 -21.27 -15.73
CA VAL A 459 -12.17 -21.10 -16.69
C VAL A 459 -12.18 -22.21 -17.73
N VAL A 460 -12.33 -23.48 -17.29
CA VAL A 460 -12.41 -24.63 -18.21
C VAL A 460 -13.61 -24.53 -19.15
N ARG A 461 -14.79 -24.12 -18.67
CA ARG A 461 -15.99 -23.88 -19.49
C ARG A 461 -15.80 -22.74 -20.48
N TRP A 462 -15.23 -21.61 -20.04
CA TRP A 462 -14.95 -20.46 -20.89
C TRP A 462 -13.95 -20.81 -22.01
N LEU A 463 -12.88 -21.54 -21.69
CA LEU A 463 -11.94 -22.06 -22.68
C LEU A 463 -12.63 -23.04 -23.66
N LYS A 464 -13.49 -23.94 -23.18
CA LYS A 464 -14.25 -24.85 -24.06
C LYS A 464 -15.20 -24.11 -25.00
N HIS A 465 -15.85 -23.04 -24.53
CA HIS A 465 -16.75 -22.23 -25.35
C HIS A 465 -16.00 -21.57 -26.53
N ASN A 466 -14.82 -20.99 -26.25
CA ASN A 466 -14.00 -20.33 -27.27
C ASN A 466 -13.19 -21.28 -28.16
N GLN A 467 -13.07 -22.57 -27.80
CA GLN A 467 -12.27 -23.55 -28.56
C GLN A 467 -12.73 -23.71 -30.02
N ASN A 468 -14.04 -23.60 -30.27
CA ASN A 468 -14.65 -23.79 -31.58
C ASN A 468 -14.94 -22.45 -32.28
N SER A 469 -14.16 -21.41 -31.99
CA SER A 469 -14.22 -20.13 -32.71
C SER A 469 -14.01 -20.33 -34.22
N THR A 470 -14.64 -19.48 -35.04
CA THR A 470 -14.40 -19.41 -36.49
C THR A 470 -12.94 -19.03 -36.79
N GLU A 471 -12.31 -18.28 -35.89
CA GLU A 471 -10.92 -17.90 -36.00
C GLU A 471 -10.00 -19.00 -35.48
N ARG A 472 -9.37 -19.74 -36.40
CA ARG A 472 -8.45 -20.84 -36.09
C ARG A 472 -7.40 -20.50 -35.03
N VAL A 473 -6.86 -19.28 -35.07
CA VAL A 473 -5.88 -18.79 -34.10
C VAL A 473 -6.41 -18.86 -32.66
N VAL A 474 -7.69 -18.56 -32.42
CA VAL A 474 -8.33 -18.65 -31.10
C VAL A 474 -8.39 -20.10 -30.62
N GLY A 475 -8.67 -21.06 -31.50
CA GLY A 475 -8.66 -22.49 -31.18
C GLY A 475 -7.27 -22.99 -30.74
N GLU A 476 -6.21 -22.62 -31.47
CA GLU A 476 -4.82 -22.97 -31.12
C GLU A 476 -4.36 -22.24 -29.85
N TRP A 477 -4.81 -20.99 -29.63
CA TRP A 477 -4.55 -20.21 -28.40
C TRP A 477 -5.19 -20.87 -27.17
N VAL A 478 -6.46 -21.25 -27.27
CA VAL A 478 -7.20 -22.00 -26.23
C VAL A 478 -6.54 -23.33 -25.89
N LYS A 479 -6.10 -24.08 -26.91
CA LYS A 479 -5.36 -25.33 -26.72
C LYS A 479 -4.06 -25.08 -25.96
N THR A 480 -3.29 -24.09 -26.39
CA THR A 480 -2.03 -23.71 -25.76
C THR A 480 -2.20 -23.27 -24.30
N ILE A 481 -3.27 -22.53 -23.97
CA ILE A 481 -3.58 -22.18 -22.58
C ILE A 481 -3.76 -23.44 -21.71
N LYS A 482 -4.43 -24.48 -22.22
CA LYS A 482 -4.62 -25.75 -21.49
C LYS A 482 -3.31 -26.51 -21.30
N ASP A 483 -2.40 -26.44 -22.28
CA ASP A 483 -1.07 -27.04 -22.20
C ASP A 483 -0.12 -26.27 -21.25
N ILE A 484 -0.49 -25.05 -20.82
CA ILE A 484 0.27 -24.20 -19.88
C ILE A 484 -0.32 -24.28 -18.45
N LEU A 485 -1.65 -24.18 -18.29
CA LEU A 485 -2.35 -24.16 -17.00
C LEU A 485 -2.47 -25.57 -16.38
N VAL A 486 -1.32 -26.22 -16.20
CA VAL A 486 -1.19 -27.53 -15.56
C VAL A 486 -1.04 -27.36 -14.05
N ILE A 487 -1.95 -27.98 -13.29
CA ILE A 487 -1.96 -27.92 -11.82
C ILE A 487 -0.69 -28.51 -11.22
N ASP A 488 -0.30 -29.71 -11.65
CA ASP A 488 0.93 -30.35 -11.18
C ASP A 488 2.16 -29.57 -11.67
N LYS A 489 2.86 -28.96 -10.71
CA LYS A 489 4.09 -28.19 -10.89
C LYS A 489 5.15 -28.93 -11.71
N GLU A 490 5.29 -30.25 -11.53
CA GLU A 490 6.35 -31.03 -12.17
C GLU A 490 6.02 -31.31 -13.65
N HIS A 491 4.73 -31.50 -13.96
CA HIS A 491 4.21 -31.72 -15.32
C HIS A 491 3.98 -30.43 -16.13
N ARG A 492 3.93 -29.26 -15.48
CA ARG A 492 3.84 -27.95 -16.13
C ARG A 492 5.00 -27.76 -17.13
N PRO A 493 4.85 -27.05 -18.28
CA PRO A 493 5.95 -26.86 -19.23
C PRO A 493 7.13 -26.05 -18.65
N LYS A 494 8.36 -26.28 -19.15
CA LYS A 494 9.52 -25.40 -18.89
C LYS A 494 9.42 -24.14 -19.78
N ALA A 495 10.14 -23.06 -19.44
CA ALA A 495 10.06 -21.83 -20.22
C ALA A 495 10.46 -21.98 -21.70
N GLN A 496 11.44 -22.84 -22.02
CA GLN A 496 11.74 -23.22 -23.40
C GLN A 496 10.51 -23.81 -24.14
N LYS A 497 9.75 -24.67 -23.46
CA LYS A 497 8.55 -25.29 -24.05
C LYS A 497 7.39 -24.29 -24.15
N LEU A 498 7.28 -23.37 -23.19
CA LEU A 498 6.35 -22.25 -23.25
C LEU A 498 6.59 -21.40 -24.51
N VAL A 499 7.85 -21.05 -24.80
CA VAL A 499 8.23 -20.30 -26.01
C VAL A 499 7.85 -21.07 -27.27
N GLU A 500 8.08 -22.38 -27.33
CA GLU A 500 7.66 -23.21 -28.47
C GLU A 500 6.15 -23.17 -28.70
N TYR A 501 5.36 -23.33 -27.65
CA TYR A 501 3.89 -23.31 -27.74
C TYR A 501 3.36 -21.96 -28.20
N VAL A 502 3.74 -20.86 -27.52
CA VAL A 502 3.24 -19.51 -27.84
C VAL A 502 3.70 -19.06 -29.24
N ARG A 503 4.93 -19.41 -29.64
CA ARG A 503 5.42 -19.21 -31.02
C ARG A 503 4.59 -19.98 -32.05
N GLY A 504 4.06 -21.15 -31.70
CA GLY A 504 3.14 -21.93 -32.53
C GLY A 504 1.84 -21.17 -32.80
N VAL A 505 1.22 -20.63 -31.75
CA VAL A 505 0.00 -19.79 -31.87
C VAL A 505 0.29 -18.52 -32.68
N TYR A 506 1.36 -17.80 -32.37
CA TYR A 506 1.77 -16.60 -33.12
C TYR A 506 1.95 -16.87 -34.62
N LYS A 507 2.61 -17.98 -34.99
CA LYS A 507 2.77 -18.38 -36.41
C LYS A 507 1.47 -18.86 -37.06
N SER A 508 0.46 -19.25 -36.29
CA SER A 508 -0.84 -19.68 -36.85
C SER A 508 -1.60 -18.52 -37.50
N CYS A 509 -1.32 -17.27 -37.13
CA CYS A 509 -1.84 -16.07 -37.78
C CYS A 509 -1.46 -15.94 -39.26
N ASP A 510 -0.34 -16.54 -39.68
CA ASP A 510 0.20 -16.44 -41.05
C ASP A 510 -0.20 -17.63 -41.94
N LEU A 511 -1.00 -18.57 -41.42
CA LEU A 511 -1.49 -19.70 -42.20
C LEU A 511 -2.74 -19.27 -43.00
N PRO A 512 -2.85 -19.63 -44.30
CA PRO A 512 -4.05 -19.37 -45.08
C PRO A 512 -5.29 -19.96 -44.38
N GLN A 513 -6.37 -19.19 -44.30
CA GLN A 513 -7.68 -19.76 -43.97
C GLN A 513 -7.99 -20.85 -44.99
N ILE A 514 -8.24 -22.07 -44.49
CA ILE A 514 -8.78 -23.14 -45.31
C ILE A 514 -10.17 -22.67 -45.73
N ARG A 515 -10.36 -22.39 -47.02
CA ARG A 515 -11.69 -22.24 -47.59
C ARG A 515 -12.36 -23.60 -47.54
N ASP A 516 -13.02 -23.91 -46.43
CA ASP A 516 -13.83 -25.11 -46.34
C ASP A 516 -14.85 -25.09 -47.48
N SER A 517 -14.88 -26.23 -48.18
CA SER A 517 -15.71 -26.45 -49.36
C SER A 517 -17.17 -26.10 -49.09
N GLN A 518 -17.75 -25.32 -50.00
CA GLN A 518 -19.14 -24.86 -49.92
C GLN A 518 -20.09 -26.01 -49.58
N PRO A 519 -21.00 -25.83 -48.60
CA PRO A 519 -22.19 -26.66 -48.51
C PRO A 519 -22.96 -26.57 -49.83
N LEU A 520 -23.37 -27.73 -50.34
CA LEU A 520 -24.09 -27.84 -51.61
C LEU A 520 -25.35 -26.95 -51.57
N LYS A 521 -25.47 -26.00 -52.51
CA LYS A 521 -26.68 -25.18 -52.64
C LYS A 521 -27.83 -26.04 -53.18
N SER A 522 -28.85 -26.27 -52.35
CA SER A 522 -30.16 -26.73 -52.83
C SER A 522 -30.84 -25.63 -53.67
N PRO A 523 -31.65 -25.97 -54.69
CA PRO A 523 -32.18 -24.98 -55.63
C PRO A 523 -33.27 -24.10 -55.01
N ALA A 524 -33.38 -22.87 -55.50
CA ALA A 524 -34.47 -21.94 -55.17
C ALA A 524 -35.38 -21.73 -56.38
N GLU A 525 -36.68 -21.55 -56.16
CA GLU A 525 -37.66 -20.86 -57.04
C GLU A 525 -39.05 -20.86 -56.36
N PRO A 526 -40.02 -20.01 -56.74
CA PRO A 526 -39.92 -18.63 -57.25
C PRO A 526 -40.81 -17.64 -56.44
N SER A 527 -40.67 -16.33 -56.71
CA SER A 527 -41.49 -15.28 -56.06
C SER A 527 -42.76 -14.91 -56.85
N PHE A 528 -43.80 -14.42 -56.16
CA PHE A 528 -44.91 -13.65 -56.75
C PHE A 528 -45.08 -12.29 -56.05
N ARG A 529 -45.56 -11.27 -56.78
CA ARG A 529 -45.56 -9.85 -56.39
C ARG A 529 -46.97 -9.21 -56.32
N GLN A 530 -47.17 -8.38 -55.28
CA GLN A 530 -47.93 -7.09 -55.28
C GLN A 530 -49.47 -7.13 -55.51
N PRO A 531 -50.26 -6.02 -55.34
CA PRO A 531 -49.88 -4.60 -55.13
C PRO A 531 -50.67 -3.70 -54.10
N SER A 532 -50.01 -2.57 -53.73
CA SER A 532 -50.50 -1.16 -53.58
C SER A 532 -51.69 -0.68 -52.71
N SER A 533 -51.45 0.37 -51.89
CA SER A 533 -52.07 1.74 -51.92
C SER A 533 -51.50 2.61 -50.77
N SER A 534 -50.78 3.73 -50.98
CA SER A 534 -51.24 5.15 -51.08
C SER A 534 -52.07 5.67 -49.89
N SER A 535 -51.87 6.85 -49.27
CA SER A 535 -51.33 8.14 -49.77
C SER A 535 -50.89 9.14 -48.65
N SER A 536 -50.37 10.30 -49.09
CA SER A 536 -50.04 11.58 -48.41
C SER A 536 -51.05 12.11 -47.36
N SER A 537 -50.82 13.15 -46.53
CA SER A 537 -50.28 14.51 -46.85
C SER A 537 -49.89 15.36 -45.61
N GLN A 538 -49.44 16.59 -45.85
CA GLN A 538 -48.85 17.54 -44.88
C GLN A 538 -49.86 18.42 -44.08
N SER A 539 -49.39 18.86 -42.90
CA SER A 539 -49.43 20.25 -42.38
C SER A 539 -50.66 20.90 -41.67
N HIS A 540 -50.28 21.64 -40.60
CA HIS A 540 -50.75 22.94 -40.09
C HIS A 540 -52.07 23.14 -39.30
N ASN A 541 -51.83 23.64 -38.08
CA ASN A 541 -52.43 24.83 -37.43
C ASN A 541 -53.67 24.72 -36.51
N ARG A 542 -53.41 25.13 -35.24
CA ARG A 542 -54.19 26.08 -34.40
C ARG A 542 -55.59 25.61 -33.91
N SER A 543 -56.06 25.99 -32.72
CA SER A 543 -55.56 26.96 -31.72
C SER A 543 -56.37 26.89 -30.40
N ASN A 544 -55.90 27.63 -29.38
CA ASN A 544 -56.67 28.16 -28.23
C ASN A 544 -57.07 27.14 -27.15
N SER A 545 -57.16 27.47 -25.86
CA SER A 545 -56.87 28.68 -25.04
C SER A 545 -57.03 28.26 -23.55
N ARG A 546 -56.64 28.96 -22.48
CA ARG A 546 -56.23 30.36 -22.21
C ARG A 546 -55.50 30.34 -20.84
N SER A 547 -54.32 30.99 -20.69
CA SER A 547 -54.12 32.26 -19.93
C SER A 547 -54.08 32.09 -18.38
N SER A 548 -53.39 32.88 -17.54
CA SER A 548 -52.72 34.21 -17.63
C SER A 548 -52.12 34.54 -16.23
N VAL A 549 -51.14 35.42 -15.96
CA VAL A 549 -50.24 36.31 -16.75
C VAL A 549 -49.20 37.00 -15.81
N LEU A 550 -47.96 37.22 -16.30
CA LEU A 550 -46.96 38.32 -16.06
C LEU A 550 -46.56 38.75 -14.62
N ARG A 551 -45.25 38.84 -14.26
CA ARG A 551 -44.23 39.93 -14.49
C ARG A 551 -44.57 41.25 -13.77
N SER A 552 -43.64 42.07 -13.24
CA SER A 552 -42.15 42.16 -13.39
C SER A 552 -41.48 43.03 -12.29
N GLU A 553 -40.14 42.97 -12.24
CA GLU A 553 -39.08 43.81 -11.59
C GLU A 553 -39.19 45.37 -11.73
N PRO A 554 -38.28 46.25 -11.19
CA PRO A 554 -37.12 46.08 -10.25
C PRO A 554 -36.81 47.24 -9.22
N ILE A 555 -35.64 47.19 -8.53
CA ILE A 555 -34.79 48.25 -7.86
C ILE A 555 -35.24 48.94 -6.53
N SER A 556 -34.38 48.87 -5.47
CA SER A 556 -33.85 50.00 -4.62
C SER A 556 -33.50 49.62 -3.14
N GLN A 557 -32.35 50.08 -2.63
CA GLN A 557 -31.98 50.18 -1.18
C GLN A 557 -32.32 51.62 -0.65
N PRO A 558 -32.00 52.08 0.60
CA PRO A 558 -31.49 51.46 1.85
C PRO A 558 -32.53 51.73 3.01
N PRO A 559 -32.25 52.04 4.32
CA PRO A 559 -31.04 51.95 5.17
C PRO A 559 -31.26 51.36 6.60
N SER A 560 -30.21 51.41 7.45
CA SER A 560 -30.20 51.23 8.92
C SER A 560 -29.99 52.57 9.66
N PRO A 561 -30.35 52.75 10.95
CA PRO A 561 -29.36 52.54 12.05
C PRO A 561 -29.90 52.12 13.46
N SER A 562 -28.95 51.95 14.40
CA SER A 562 -28.96 51.62 15.86
C SER A 562 -29.64 52.69 16.79
N PRO A 563 -29.51 52.73 18.17
CA PRO A 563 -28.78 51.87 19.15
C PRO A 563 -29.45 51.65 20.58
N SER A 564 -28.66 51.08 21.51
CA SER A 564 -28.60 51.33 23.00
C SER A 564 -29.58 50.61 23.97
N GLN A 565 -29.07 49.84 24.96
CA GLN A 565 -28.85 50.15 26.41
C GLN A 565 -30.14 50.20 27.28
N SER A 566 -30.23 49.80 28.56
CA SER A 566 -29.30 49.30 29.61
C SER A 566 -30.08 48.46 30.66
N SER A 567 -29.42 47.62 31.49
CA SER A 567 -29.31 47.70 32.98
C SER A 567 -29.53 46.28 33.58
N SER A 568 -29.04 45.85 34.76
CA SER A 568 -28.03 46.29 35.74
C SER A 568 -27.67 45.10 36.67
N GLN A 569 -26.48 45.08 37.29
CA GLN A 569 -26.03 43.99 38.20
C GLN A 569 -26.77 43.97 39.56
N PRO A 570 -26.60 42.91 40.40
CA PRO A 570 -25.57 43.01 41.46
C PRO A 570 -24.80 41.71 41.87
N SER A 571 -23.53 41.90 42.26
CA SER A 571 -22.75 41.23 43.34
C SER A 571 -22.58 39.69 43.45
N SER A 572 -21.34 39.21 43.18
CA SER A 572 -20.41 38.35 44.00
C SER A 572 -20.92 37.11 44.79
N PRO A 573 -20.14 36.00 44.93
CA PRO A 573 -18.70 35.98 45.25
C PRO A 573 -17.82 34.94 44.51
N LEU A 574 -16.53 34.88 44.89
CA LEU A 574 -15.51 34.01 44.30
C LEU A 574 -15.81 32.51 44.48
N SER A 575 -15.59 31.73 43.42
CA SER A 575 -15.33 30.29 43.47
C SER A 575 -14.31 29.94 42.38
N SER A 576 -13.30 29.17 42.76
CA SER A 576 -12.12 28.78 41.97
C SER A 576 -12.41 28.36 40.52
N GLN A 577 -11.75 29.04 39.56
CA GLN A 577 -11.55 28.46 38.23
C GLN A 577 -10.60 27.24 38.35
N PRO A 578 -10.92 26.09 37.73
CA PRO A 578 -9.91 25.07 37.47
C PRO A 578 -8.96 25.62 36.41
N SER A 579 -7.69 25.83 36.77
CA SER A 579 -6.64 26.13 35.81
C SER A 579 -6.60 25.05 34.73
N CYS A 580 -6.65 25.42 33.45
CA CYS A 580 -6.34 24.50 32.36
C CYS A 580 -4.92 23.96 32.55
N ARG A 581 -4.79 22.74 33.07
CA ARG A 581 -3.54 22.00 33.04
C ARG A 581 -3.28 21.59 31.59
N MET A 582 -2.09 21.91 31.08
CA MET A 582 -1.61 21.32 29.84
C MET A 582 -1.61 19.79 29.97
N PRO A 583 -1.89 19.03 28.89
CA PRO A 583 -1.83 17.56 28.94
C PRO A 583 -0.48 17.06 29.45
N GLU A 584 -0.48 16.34 30.56
CA GLU A 584 0.72 15.70 31.07
C GLU A 584 1.07 14.50 30.19
N SER A 585 2.16 14.63 29.41
CA SER A 585 2.63 13.56 28.53
C SER A 585 3.96 12.96 29.00
N LYS A 586 4.12 11.65 28.84
CA LYS A 586 5.33 10.90 29.25
C LYS A 586 5.72 9.89 28.16
N LEU A 587 7.02 9.81 27.88
CA LEU A 587 7.62 8.84 26.97
C LEU A 587 8.39 7.79 27.78
N LEU A 588 8.01 6.52 27.66
CA LEU A 588 8.61 5.40 28.38
C LEU A 588 9.33 4.45 27.41
N PRO A 589 10.64 4.22 27.53
CA PRO A 589 11.33 3.20 26.74
C PRO A 589 10.97 1.79 27.23
N HIS A 590 10.77 0.85 26.30
CA HIS A 590 10.55 -0.56 26.57
C HIS A 590 11.34 -1.40 25.54
N GLY A 591 12.60 -1.71 25.86
CA GLY A 591 13.54 -2.23 24.87
C GLY A 591 13.81 -3.74 24.96
N LYS A 592 13.24 -4.54 24.06
CA LYS A 592 13.74 -5.90 23.74
C LYS A 592 13.75 -6.14 22.22
N LYS A 593 14.90 -6.60 21.70
CA LYS A 593 14.98 -7.21 20.36
C LYS A 593 14.36 -8.61 20.47
N HIS A 594 13.61 -9.04 19.45
CA HIS A 594 12.96 -10.37 19.35
C HIS A 594 11.61 -10.55 20.09
N VAL A 595 10.71 -9.58 19.97
CA VAL A 595 9.27 -9.75 20.24
C VAL A 595 8.60 -10.53 19.09
N ILE A 596 7.64 -11.39 19.40
CA ILE A 596 6.85 -12.19 18.45
C ILE A 596 5.45 -11.60 18.26
N ASP A 597 4.77 -11.30 19.37
CA ASP A 597 3.47 -10.60 19.40
C ASP A 597 3.31 -9.89 20.77
N THR A 598 2.34 -8.99 20.86
CA THR A 598 2.02 -8.24 22.07
C THR A 598 0.52 -8.01 22.22
N TYR A 599 0.05 -7.79 23.44
CA TYR A 599 -1.31 -7.32 23.67
C TYR A 599 -1.36 -6.27 24.78
N MET A 600 -2.26 -5.30 24.64
CA MET A 600 -2.52 -4.26 25.61
C MET A 600 -4.01 -4.30 25.93
N SER A 601 -4.34 -4.69 27.16
CA SER A 601 -5.71 -4.90 27.66
C SER A 601 -6.60 -3.71 27.34
N ARG A 602 -7.83 -3.96 26.89
CA ARG A 602 -8.81 -2.87 26.63
C ARG A 602 -9.43 -2.37 27.93
N THR A 603 -9.35 -3.17 28.98
CA THR A 603 -9.76 -2.81 30.33
C THR A 603 -8.56 -2.43 31.20
N SER A 604 -8.72 -1.40 32.04
CA SER A 604 -7.80 -1.10 33.15
C SER A 604 -8.38 -1.62 34.46
N CYS A 605 -7.57 -2.25 35.30
CA CYS A 605 -7.94 -2.73 36.63
C CYS A 605 -7.22 -1.89 37.68
N GLN A 606 -7.96 -1.21 38.56
CA GLN A 606 -7.41 -0.40 39.66
C GLN A 606 -6.34 0.63 39.21
N GLY A 607 -6.53 1.31 38.07
CA GLY A 607 -5.57 2.27 37.53
C GLY A 607 -4.45 1.65 36.68
N LYS A 608 -4.26 0.33 36.71
CA LYS A 608 -3.23 -0.40 35.95
C LYS A 608 -3.80 -1.07 34.70
N VAL A 609 -3.03 -1.09 33.62
CA VAL A 609 -3.35 -1.73 32.33
C VAL A 609 -2.46 -2.95 32.15
N PRO A 610 -3.02 -4.17 32.14
CA PRO A 610 -2.29 -5.39 31.82
C PRO A 610 -1.79 -5.40 30.36
N ILE A 611 -0.53 -5.75 30.19
CA ILE A 611 0.16 -5.85 28.90
C ILE A 611 0.87 -7.20 28.85
N ALA A 612 0.79 -7.90 27.73
CA ALA A 612 1.51 -9.14 27.48
C ALA A 612 2.51 -8.95 26.33
N VAL A 613 3.74 -9.44 26.50
CA VAL A 613 4.82 -9.39 25.50
C VAL A 613 5.34 -10.80 25.25
N VAL A 614 5.09 -11.36 24.07
CA VAL A 614 5.58 -12.69 23.69
C VAL A 614 6.97 -12.57 23.08
N SER A 615 7.90 -13.37 23.57
CA SER A 615 9.27 -13.50 23.05
C SER A 615 9.60 -14.97 22.76
N ASN A 616 10.79 -15.29 22.28
CA ASN A 616 11.10 -16.65 21.78
C ASN A 616 10.96 -17.78 22.81
N ASP A 617 11.06 -17.48 24.11
CA ASP A 617 11.16 -18.45 25.21
C ASP A 617 10.21 -18.16 26.39
N LYS A 618 9.61 -16.96 26.45
CA LYS A 618 8.66 -16.57 27.50
C LYS A 618 7.64 -15.52 27.06
N VAL A 619 6.55 -15.43 27.81
CA VAL A 619 5.63 -14.28 27.79
C VAL A 619 5.87 -13.44 29.03
N GLU A 620 6.19 -12.17 28.87
CA GLU A 620 6.32 -11.20 29.96
C GLU A 620 4.98 -10.51 30.18
N ILE A 621 4.60 -10.32 31.45
CA ILE A 621 3.35 -9.72 31.85
C ILE A 621 3.68 -8.45 32.62
N LEU A 622 3.25 -7.32 32.07
CA LEU A 622 3.56 -5.99 32.56
C LEU A 622 2.26 -5.30 32.98
N ASN A 623 2.35 -4.43 33.98
CA ASN A 623 1.28 -3.50 34.31
C ASN A 623 1.74 -2.08 34.01
N LEU A 624 1.01 -1.38 33.14
CA LEU A 624 1.16 0.05 32.95
C LEU A 624 0.25 0.79 33.93
N ASP A 625 0.83 1.46 34.93
CA ASP A 625 0.11 2.38 35.81
C ASP A 625 -0.19 3.69 35.06
N LEU A 626 -1.47 4.00 34.85
CA LEU A 626 -1.88 5.20 34.11
C LEU A 626 -1.73 6.50 34.92
N THR A 627 -1.69 6.40 36.26
CA THR A 627 -1.57 7.57 37.15
C THR A 627 -0.11 7.98 37.32
N GLN A 628 0.77 7.02 37.62
CA GLN A 628 2.22 7.26 37.71
C GLN A 628 2.87 7.36 36.32
N LYS A 629 2.20 6.82 35.30
CA LYS A 629 2.71 6.65 33.93
C LYS A 629 4.00 5.84 33.99
N GLU A 630 3.94 4.65 34.59
CA GLU A 630 5.09 3.75 34.83
C GLU A 630 4.75 2.30 34.54
N ILE A 631 5.75 1.50 34.17
CA ILE A 631 5.59 0.10 33.79
C ILE A 631 6.30 -0.79 34.79
N GLU A 632 5.55 -1.71 35.38
CA GLU A 632 5.98 -2.71 36.35
C GLU A 632 5.97 -4.10 35.69
N GLU A 633 7.06 -4.87 35.80
CA GLU A 633 7.06 -6.29 35.42
C GLU A 633 6.39 -7.10 36.55
N VAL A 634 5.21 -7.65 36.26
CA VAL A 634 4.37 -8.37 37.24
C VAL A 634 4.78 -9.83 37.33
N GLY A 635 5.25 -10.40 36.21
CA GLY A 635 5.75 -11.76 36.12
C GLY A 635 6.02 -12.19 34.69
N PHE A 636 6.37 -13.46 34.52
CA PHE A 636 6.56 -14.06 33.21
C PHE A 636 6.12 -15.53 33.22
N LEU A 637 5.62 -15.98 32.07
CA LEU A 637 5.34 -17.39 31.80
C LEU A 637 6.47 -17.97 30.94
N SER A 638 7.27 -18.86 31.52
CA SER A 638 8.22 -19.68 30.77
C SER A 638 7.48 -20.68 29.89
N LEU A 639 7.78 -20.72 28.60
CA LEU A 639 7.13 -21.63 27.66
C LEU A 639 8.06 -22.79 27.25
N PHE A 640 7.49 -23.98 27.10
CA PHE A 640 8.26 -25.17 26.70
C PHE A 640 8.54 -25.16 25.19
N GLY A 641 9.75 -24.72 24.83
CA GLY A 641 10.26 -24.73 23.45
C GLY A 641 10.44 -23.33 22.86
N LYS A 642 11.03 -23.24 21.67
CA LYS A 642 11.23 -21.94 21.00
C LYS A 642 9.99 -21.58 20.20
N LEU A 643 9.34 -20.47 20.55
CA LEU A 643 8.20 -19.96 19.81
C LEU A 643 8.55 -19.61 18.36
N GLY A 644 7.61 -19.86 17.46
CA GLY A 644 7.77 -19.66 16.02
C GLY A 644 6.84 -18.58 15.46
N ASN A 645 5.53 -18.80 15.62
CA ASN A 645 4.47 -17.82 15.41
C ASN A 645 3.48 -18.05 16.55
N ALA A 646 3.24 -17.06 17.40
CA ALA A 646 2.29 -17.15 18.49
C ALA A 646 1.58 -15.80 18.65
N GLU A 647 0.33 -15.86 19.09
CA GLU A 647 -0.56 -14.74 19.33
C GLU A 647 -0.95 -14.72 20.82
N VAL A 648 -1.19 -13.53 21.36
CA VAL A 648 -1.56 -13.35 22.77
C VAL A 648 -2.73 -12.38 22.94
N VAL A 649 -3.59 -12.65 23.92
CA VAL A 649 -4.63 -11.73 24.40
C VAL A 649 -4.64 -11.72 25.92
N ILE A 650 -4.58 -10.53 26.51
CA ILE A 650 -4.77 -10.32 27.95
C ILE A 650 -5.91 -9.32 28.17
N GLU A 651 -6.92 -9.69 28.97
CA GLU A 651 -8.02 -8.81 29.36
C GLU A 651 -8.25 -8.93 30.86
N GLY A 652 -8.02 -7.82 31.57
CA GLY A 652 -7.89 -7.86 33.03
C GLY A 652 -6.84 -8.88 33.48
N GLN A 653 -7.24 -9.78 34.37
CA GLN A 653 -6.36 -10.83 34.92
C GLN A 653 -6.29 -12.11 34.08
N TYR A 654 -7.00 -12.18 32.95
CA TYR A 654 -7.14 -13.40 32.14
C TYR A 654 -6.27 -13.32 30.88
N LEU A 655 -5.50 -14.37 30.63
CA LEU A 655 -4.51 -14.44 29.55
C LEU A 655 -4.74 -15.69 28.70
N ALA A 656 -4.71 -15.51 27.37
CA ALA A 656 -4.68 -16.58 26.38
C ALA A 656 -3.47 -16.44 25.46
N ILE A 657 -2.76 -17.54 25.21
CA ILE A 657 -1.61 -17.62 24.31
C ILE A 657 -1.78 -18.85 23.42
N TRP A 658 -1.71 -18.69 22.10
CA TRP A 658 -1.83 -19.80 21.15
C TRP A 658 -0.87 -19.65 19.98
N GLY A 659 -0.59 -20.75 19.27
CA GLY A 659 0.29 -20.72 18.09
C GLY A 659 1.14 -21.97 17.92
N PHE A 660 2.38 -21.80 17.47
CA PHE A 660 3.31 -22.88 17.12
C PHE A 660 4.64 -22.78 17.88
N CYS A 661 4.99 -23.84 18.62
CA CYS A 661 6.32 -24.08 19.16
C CYS A 661 7.20 -24.87 18.18
N LYS A 662 8.47 -24.48 18.05
CA LYS A 662 9.51 -25.26 17.35
C LYS A 662 10.07 -26.30 18.31
N GLY A 663 9.80 -27.58 18.05
CA GLY A 663 10.41 -28.70 18.78
C GLY A 663 11.92 -28.83 18.54
N SER A 664 12.59 -29.55 19.43
CA SER A 664 14.04 -29.76 19.42
C SER A 664 14.55 -30.64 18.26
N ARG A 665 13.65 -31.25 17.49
CA ARG A 665 13.95 -32.07 16.31
C ARG A 665 13.32 -31.45 15.05
N LYS A 666 14.03 -31.54 13.93
CA LYS A 666 13.55 -31.10 12.61
C LYS A 666 12.27 -31.85 12.23
N GLY A 667 11.12 -31.17 12.30
CA GLY A 667 9.82 -31.68 11.84
C GLY A 667 8.71 -31.69 12.89
N GLU A 668 9.04 -31.62 14.18
CA GLU A 668 8.06 -31.73 15.29
C GLU A 668 7.65 -30.33 15.80
N GLY A 669 6.88 -29.59 14.99
CA GLY A 669 6.22 -28.36 15.44
C GLY A 669 4.85 -28.67 16.02
N LYS A 670 4.63 -28.45 17.32
CA LYS A 670 3.32 -28.67 17.97
C LYS A 670 2.55 -27.36 18.10
N ARG A 671 1.23 -27.39 17.93
CA ARG A 671 0.38 -26.26 18.33
C ARG A 671 0.31 -26.17 19.85
N MET A 672 0.31 -24.94 20.35
CA MET A 672 0.10 -24.63 21.77
C MET A 672 -1.20 -23.86 21.94
N LEU A 673 -1.83 -24.06 23.08
CA LEU A 673 -2.91 -23.25 23.62
C LEU A 673 -2.76 -23.26 25.14
N HIS A 674 -2.54 -22.09 25.72
CA HIS A 674 -2.56 -21.88 27.17
C HIS A 674 -3.58 -20.80 27.45
N ILE A 675 -4.50 -21.09 28.37
CA ILE A 675 -5.44 -20.11 28.91
C ILE A 675 -5.37 -20.16 30.43
N GLY A 676 -5.67 -19.05 31.08
CA GLY A 676 -5.80 -19.01 32.52
C GLY A 676 -5.78 -17.61 33.09
N GLU A 677 -5.47 -17.54 34.37
CA GLU A 677 -5.44 -16.32 35.17
C GLU A 677 -4.02 -16.09 35.67
N VAL A 678 -3.51 -14.87 35.45
CA VAL A 678 -2.09 -14.53 35.67
C VAL A 678 -1.57 -14.93 37.06
N ASN A 679 -2.41 -14.77 38.09
CA ASN A 679 -2.04 -15.04 39.49
C ASN A 679 -2.39 -16.46 39.97
N SER A 680 -3.37 -17.12 39.34
CA SER A 680 -3.88 -18.44 39.77
C SER A 680 -3.32 -19.61 38.96
N GLY A 681 -2.68 -19.32 37.81
CA GLY A 681 -2.03 -20.30 36.95
C GLY A 681 -2.75 -20.55 35.63
N PHE A 682 -2.17 -21.47 34.85
CA PHE A 682 -2.59 -21.80 33.48
C PHE A 682 -3.01 -23.26 33.39
N GLU A 683 -4.08 -23.53 32.63
CA GLU A 683 -4.54 -24.90 32.44
C GLU A 683 -3.65 -25.64 31.42
N THR A 684 -3.25 -26.86 31.79
CA THR A 684 -2.31 -27.69 31.01
C THR A 684 -3.00 -28.80 30.21
N SER A 685 -4.28 -29.06 30.49
CA SER A 685 -5.11 -30.09 29.84
C SER A 685 -6.52 -29.55 29.54
N LEU A 686 -6.67 -28.86 28.42
CA LEU A 686 -7.97 -28.44 27.92
C LEU A 686 -8.68 -29.61 27.19
N PRO A 687 -10.02 -29.73 27.26
CA PRO A 687 -10.78 -30.77 26.57
C PRO A 687 -10.93 -30.52 25.05
N ILE A 688 -9.94 -29.84 24.44
CA ILE A 688 -10.00 -29.29 23.08
C ILE A 688 -8.65 -29.52 22.39
N VAL A 689 -8.68 -29.84 21.10
CA VAL A 689 -7.49 -30.06 20.26
C VAL A 689 -6.89 -28.69 19.87
N PRO A 690 -5.70 -28.29 20.37
CA PRO A 690 -5.12 -26.97 20.11
C PRO A 690 -4.85 -26.70 18.62
N GLU A 691 -4.68 -27.74 17.82
CA GLU A 691 -4.47 -27.66 16.37
C GLU A 691 -5.65 -27.03 15.61
N LEU A 692 -6.87 -27.08 16.16
CA LEU A 692 -8.10 -26.58 15.54
C LEU A 692 -8.40 -25.09 15.82
N VAL A 693 -7.76 -24.52 16.85
CA VAL A 693 -8.02 -23.13 17.26
C VAL A 693 -7.35 -22.15 16.28
N LEU A 694 -8.16 -21.25 15.73
CA LEU A 694 -7.75 -20.19 14.80
C LEU A 694 -7.38 -18.91 15.56
N SER A 695 -8.23 -18.48 16.47
CA SER A 695 -8.01 -17.31 17.35
C SER A 695 -8.72 -17.49 18.70
N VAL A 696 -8.35 -16.69 19.70
CA VAL A 696 -8.99 -16.69 21.03
C VAL A 696 -9.41 -15.28 21.43
N ALA A 697 -10.68 -15.12 21.78
CA ALA A 697 -11.16 -13.91 22.46
C ALA A 697 -11.20 -14.14 23.98
N VAL A 698 -10.79 -13.14 24.75
CA VAL A 698 -10.85 -13.16 26.22
C VAL A 698 -11.81 -12.08 26.70
N SER A 699 -12.61 -12.42 27.71
CA SER A 699 -13.51 -11.52 28.43
C SER A 699 -12.87 -11.09 29.76
N PRO A 700 -13.09 -9.85 30.24
CA PRO A 700 -12.66 -9.42 31.57
C PRO A 700 -13.29 -10.24 32.72
N HIS A 701 -14.30 -11.08 32.42
CA HIS A 701 -14.98 -11.96 33.37
C HIS A 701 -14.54 -13.44 33.28
N GLY A 702 -13.39 -13.73 32.66
CA GLY A 702 -12.83 -15.08 32.61
C GLY A 702 -13.53 -16.03 31.62
N LEU A 703 -14.22 -15.49 30.61
CA LEU A 703 -14.70 -16.27 29.48
C LEU A 703 -13.67 -16.26 28.35
N PHE A 704 -13.43 -17.44 27.78
CA PHE A 704 -12.56 -17.63 26.62
C PHE A 704 -13.39 -18.16 25.45
N ALA A 705 -13.45 -17.42 24.35
CA ALA A 705 -14.08 -17.86 23.11
C ALA A 705 -13.00 -18.38 22.15
N LEU A 706 -12.91 -19.70 22.03
CA LEU A 706 -11.96 -20.40 21.17
C LEU A 706 -12.60 -20.55 19.79
N VAL A 707 -12.11 -19.78 18.81
CA VAL A 707 -12.64 -19.77 17.44
C VAL A 707 -12.05 -20.93 16.66
N GLN A 708 -12.91 -21.82 16.16
CA GLN A 708 -12.57 -22.83 15.15
C GLN A 708 -13.27 -22.50 13.82
N ASP A 709 -13.06 -23.33 12.79
CA ASP A 709 -13.64 -23.09 11.46
C ASP A 709 -15.19 -22.99 11.48
N LYS A 710 -15.88 -23.96 12.10
CA LYS A 710 -17.36 -24.05 12.11
C LYS A 710 -18.03 -23.83 13.47
N GLU A 711 -17.24 -23.69 14.52
CA GLU A 711 -17.75 -23.57 15.89
C GLU A 711 -16.92 -22.60 16.73
N ILE A 712 -17.54 -22.03 17.76
CA ILE A 712 -16.86 -21.28 18.82
C ILE A 712 -17.11 -21.98 20.13
N ILE A 713 -16.05 -22.46 20.77
CA ILE A 713 -16.15 -23.10 22.09
C ILE A 713 -15.94 -22.03 23.17
N LEU A 714 -16.90 -21.93 24.08
CA LEU A 714 -16.86 -21.02 25.22
C LEU A 714 -16.45 -21.78 26.48
N LEU A 715 -15.29 -21.41 27.03
CA LEU A 715 -14.79 -21.89 28.32
C LEU A 715 -14.96 -20.81 29.38
N SER A 716 -15.15 -21.23 30.63
CA SER A 716 -15.35 -20.35 31.79
C SER A 716 -14.32 -20.64 32.86
N TRP A 717 -13.58 -19.62 33.30
CA TRP A 717 -12.58 -19.73 34.36
C TRP A 717 -13.23 -19.44 35.72
N SER A 718 -13.92 -20.42 36.29
CA SER A 718 -14.45 -20.37 37.64
C SER A 718 -13.40 -20.82 38.67
N SER A 719 -13.30 -20.10 39.79
CA SER A 719 -12.31 -20.35 40.86
C SER A 719 -12.55 -21.61 41.70
N GLN A 720 -13.47 -22.49 41.29
CA GLN A 720 -13.71 -23.82 41.86
C GLN A 720 -14.00 -24.78 40.69
N SER A 721 -13.19 -25.85 40.59
CA SER A 721 -13.08 -26.80 39.46
C SER A 721 -12.86 -26.18 38.07
N SER A 722 -11.76 -26.54 37.41
CA SER A 722 -11.46 -26.15 36.04
C SER A 722 -12.14 -27.08 35.01
N SER A 723 -12.14 -26.65 33.74
CA SER A 723 -12.49 -27.44 32.54
C SER A 723 -13.98 -27.71 32.18
N ASP A 724 -14.97 -26.96 32.69
CA ASP A 724 -16.33 -27.02 32.15
C ASP A 724 -16.47 -26.26 30.82
N VAL A 725 -16.73 -27.00 29.73
CA VAL A 725 -17.17 -26.43 28.45
C VAL A 725 -18.56 -25.82 28.63
N ARG A 726 -18.63 -24.49 28.70
CA ARG A 726 -19.87 -23.77 29.02
C ARG A 726 -20.87 -23.81 27.86
N ARG A 727 -20.38 -23.78 26.62
CA ARG A 727 -21.18 -23.91 25.39
C ARG A 727 -20.29 -24.10 24.16
N THR A 728 -20.86 -24.70 23.11
CA THR A 728 -20.35 -24.62 21.73
C THR A 728 -21.38 -23.88 20.88
N LEU A 729 -20.99 -22.78 20.24
CA LEU A 729 -21.83 -22.01 19.31
C LEU A 729 -21.58 -22.50 17.88
N THR A 730 -22.65 -22.88 17.17
CA THR A 730 -22.61 -23.37 15.78
C THR A 730 -23.66 -22.64 14.94
N LEU A 731 -23.38 -22.38 13.67
CA LEU A 731 -24.37 -21.80 12.75
C LEU A 731 -25.25 -22.91 12.15
N PRO A 732 -26.60 -22.83 12.22
CA PRO A 732 -27.48 -23.95 11.83
C PRO A 732 -27.40 -24.38 10.36
N SER A 733 -27.02 -23.48 9.44
CA SER A 733 -27.08 -23.76 8.00
C SER A 733 -26.25 -22.77 7.16
N SER A 734 -24.92 -22.80 7.22
CA SER A 734 -24.10 -22.00 6.30
C SER A 734 -22.77 -22.64 5.90
N ASP A 735 -22.28 -22.25 4.71
CA ASP A 735 -20.90 -22.49 4.26
C ASP A 735 -19.90 -21.53 4.90
N GLN A 736 -20.35 -20.60 5.76
CA GLN A 736 -19.48 -19.66 6.45
C GLN A 736 -18.51 -20.37 7.40
N SER A 737 -17.35 -19.76 7.58
CA SER A 737 -16.38 -20.10 8.61
C SER A 737 -16.14 -18.92 9.53
N PHE A 738 -16.00 -19.15 10.83
CA PHE A 738 -15.60 -18.11 11.77
C PHE A 738 -14.12 -17.76 11.58
N THR A 739 -13.81 -16.46 11.68
CA THR A 739 -12.45 -15.94 11.44
C THR A 739 -11.90 -15.18 12.63
N GLN A 740 -12.75 -14.42 13.31
CA GLN A 740 -12.41 -13.63 14.49
C GLN A 740 -13.58 -13.64 15.47
N ALA A 741 -13.28 -13.63 16.76
CA ALA A 741 -14.22 -13.25 17.80
C ALA A 741 -13.60 -12.19 18.72
N ILE A 742 -14.43 -11.35 19.33
CA ILE A 742 -14.00 -10.33 20.29
C ILE A 742 -15.15 -9.98 21.24
N PHE A 743 -14.91 -10.05 22.55
CA PHE A 743 -15.84 -9.51 23.56
C PHE A 743 -15.75 -7.98 23.58
N ASN A 744 -16.82 -7.26 23.89
CA ASN A 744 -16.71 -5.83 24.19
C ASN A 744 -16.00 -5.56 25.54
N ALA A 745 -15.68 -4.29 25.84
CA ALA A 745 -14.85 -3.94 27.00
C ALA A 745 -15.48 -4.34 28.35
N ASN A 746 -16.81 -4.35 28.46
CA ASN A 746 -17.51 -4.83 29.65
C ASN A 746 -17.91 -6.32 29.59
N GLY A 747 -17.49 -7.07 28.56
CA GLY A 747 -17.75 -8.51 28.42
C GLY A 747 -19.22 -8.92 28.30
N LYS A 748 -20.17 -7.99 28.08
CA LYS A 748 -21.60 -8.29 27.92
C LYS A 748 -21.95 -8.89 26.56
N PHE A 749 -21.19 -8.54 25.52
CA PHE A 749 -21.43 -8.94 24.14
C PHE A 749 -20.21 -9.65 23.55
N LEU A 750 -20.46 -10.74 22.82
CA LEU A 750 -19.48 -11.44 22.01
C LEU A 750 -19.77 -11.13 20.53
N PHE A 751 -18.88 -10.38 19.89
CA PHE A 751 -18.92 -10.10 18.46
C PHE A 751 -18.08 -11.12 17.71
N VAL A 752 -18.59 -11.60 16.58
CA VAL A 752 -17.97 -12.65 15.78
C VAL A 752 -18.03 -12.29 14.31
N TRP A 753 -16.89 -12.38 13.63
CA TRP A 753 -16.80 -12.22 12.18
C TRP A 753 -16.71 -13.57 11.48
N ALA A 754 -17.61 -13.81 10.55
CA ALA A 754 -17.71 -15.03 9.75
C ALA A 754 -17.74 -14.71 8.25
N ARG A 755 -17.29 -15.67 7.43
CA ARG A 755 -17.16 -15.47 5.97
C ARG A 755 -17.46 -16.75 5.19
N SER A 756 -18.29 -16.64 4.15
CA SER A 756 -18.61 -17.70 3.19
C SER A 756 -17.96 -17.49 1.82
N SER A 757 -18.39 -18.29 0.84
CA SER A 757 -18.16 -18.06 -0.59
C SER A 757 -18.88 -16.83 -1.16
N LYS A 758 -19.92 -16.32 -0.49
CA LYS A 758 -20.88 -15.36 -1.08
C LYS A 758 -21.09 -14.09 -0.27
N HIS A 759 -20.71 -14.08 1.01
CA HIS A 759 -20.95 -12.96 1.92
C HIS A 759 -20.00 -13.00 3.13
N GLU A 760 -19.85 -11.84 3.77
CA GLU A 760 -19.29 -11.69 5.11
C GLU A 760 -20.41 -11.43 6.11
N SER A 761 -20.20 -11.73 7.38
CA SER A 761 -21.25 -11.62 8.39
C SER A 761 -20.70 -11.27 9.75
N LEU A 762 -21.35 -10.30 10.39
CA LEU A 762 -21.20 -10.02 11.81
C LEU A 762 -22.32 -10.71 12.56
N TYR A 763 -21.97 -11.54 13.53
CA TYR A 763 -22.87 -12.09 14.52
C TYR A 763 -22.55 -11.50 15.88
N VAL A 764 -23.58 -11.26 16.69
CA VAL A 764 -23.42 -10.79 18.07
C VAL A 764 -24.32 -11.60 18.98
N TRP A 765 -23.74 -12.10 20.07
CA TRP A 765 -24.47 -12.72 21.18
C TRP A 765 -24.34 -11.88 22.44
N LYS A 766 -25.44 -11.77 23.18
CA LYS A 766 -25.44 -11.33 24.57
C LYS A 766 -24.95 -12.50 25.44
N VAL A 767 -23.95 -12.26 26.27
CA VAL A 767 -23.32 -13.28 27.13
C VAL A 767 -24.24 -13.70 28.28
N GLU A 768 -25.01 -12.76 28.81
CA GLU A 768 -26.07 -13.02 29.78
C GLU A 768 -27.31 -13.58 29.07
N GLY A 769 -27.74 -14.79 29.45
CA GLY A 769 -28.89 -15.45 28.84
C GLY A 769 -28.64 -16.05 27.46
N MET A 770 -27.38 -16.10 27.01
CA MET A 770 -26.92 -16.56 25.69
C MET A 770 -27.69 -17.79 25.18
N THR A 771 -28.18 -17.70 23.95
CA THR A 771 -28.77 -18.80 23.17
C THR A 771 -27.79 -19.32 22.11
N ASP A 772 -28.13 -20.43 21.46
CA ASP A 772 -27.31 -20.98 20.38
C ASP A 772 -27.47 -20.13 19.10
N GLU A 773 -28.66 -19.54 18.91
CA GLU A 773 -28.89 -18.47 17.92
C GLU A 773 -28.28 -17.13 18.39
N PRO A 774 -27.73 -16.31 17.46
CA PRO A 774 -27.24 -14.97 17.75
C PRO A 774 -28.39 -13.99 18.02
N ASP A 775 -28.16 -13.02 18.90
CA ASP A 775 -29.10 -11.93 19.19
C ASP A 775 -29.18 -10.91 18.06
N PHE A 776 -28.09 -10.75 17.30
CA PHE A 776 -28.04 -9.91 16.10
C PHE A 776 -27.16 -10.56 15.02
N ALA A 777 -27.57 -10.43 13.76
CA ALA A 777 -26.82 -10.84 12.59
C ALA A 777 -26.98 -9.80 11.46
N VAL A 778 -25.89 -9.46 10.77
CA VAL A 778 -25.93 -8.67 9.54
C VAL A 778 -25.01 -9.29 8.48
N HIS A 779 -25.51 -9.38 7.26
CA HIS A 779 -24.87 -10.08 6.14
C HIS A 779 -24.51 -9.09 5.02
N TYR A 780 -23.23 -9.02 4.69
CA TYR A 780 -22.70 -8.13 3.67
C TYR A 780 -22.34 -8.92 2.40
N SER A 781 -22.70 -8.38 1.24
CA SER A 781 -22.25 -8.94 -0.04
C SER A 781 -20.71 -8.96 -0.11
N LEU A 782 -20.15 -10.11 -0.53
CA LEU A 782 -18.69 -10.24 -0.67
C LEU A 782 -18.20 -9.29 -1.79
N HIS A 783 -17.33 -8.35 -1.46
CA HIS A 783 -16.71 -7.52 -2.49
C HIS A 783 -15.69 -8.31 -3.32
N ARG A 784 -15.34 -7.77 -4.50
CA ARG A 784 -14.47 -8.43 -5.51
C ARG A 784 -13.04 -8.74 -5.04
N PHE A 785 -12.61 -8.21 -3.89
CA PHE A 785 -11.29 -8.42 -3.31
C PHE A 785 -11.40 -8.78 -1.83
N HIS A 786 -10.45 -9.56 -1.32
CA HIS A 786 -10.43 -9.96 0.09
C HIS A 786 -9.67 -8.96 0.92
N TRP A 787 -10.39 -8.36 1.86
CA TRP A 787 -9.86 -7.39 2.81
C TRP A 787 -10.00 -7.96 4.22
N ASN A 788 -8.95 -7.84 5.02
CA ASN A 788 -8.98 -8.34 6.38
C ASN A 788 -9.79 -7.36 7.25
N THR A 789 -10.98 -7.76 7.70
CA THR A 789 -11.84 -6.93 8.55
C THR A 789 -11.52 -7.16 10.02
N SER A 790 -11.28 -6.07 10.75
CA SER A 790 -11.16 -6.03 12.21
C SER A 790 -12.45 -5.50 12.83
N VAL A 791 -12.99 -6.23 13.81
CA VAL A 791 -14.14 -5.80 14.59
C VAL A 791 -13.69 -5.00 15.81
N MET A 792 -14.20 -3.77 15.97
CA MET A 792 -13.95 -2.88 17.11
C MET A 792 -15.25 -2.64 17.88
N PRO A 793 -15.59 -3.45 18.90
CA PRO A 793 -16.79 -3.24 19.71
C PRO A 793 -16.84 -1.87 20.37
N TYR A 794 -18.04 -1.31 20.51
CA TYR A 794 -18.29 -0.21 21.44
C TYR A 794 -18.01 -0.66 22.88
N SER A 795 -17.63 0.28 23.76
CA SER A 795 -17.14 -0.04 25.11
C SER A 795 -18.26 -0.59 26.01
N SER A 796 -19.41 0.07 25.96
CA SER A 796 -20.63 -0.27 26.70
C SER A 796 -21.85 -0.49 25.81
N GLY A 797 -21.89 0.16 24.65
CA GLY A 797 -23.06 0.27 23.79
C GLY A 797 -23.30 -0.92 22.87
N GLU A 798 -24.47 -0.90 22.25
CA GLU A 798 -24.95 -1.97 21.37
C GLU A 798 -24.48 -1.75 19.93
N GLY A 799 -23.22 -2.08 19.66
CA GLY A 799 -22.65 -2.02 18.31
C GLY A 799 -21.12 -2.11 18.24
N CYS A 800 -20.58 -1.86 17.04
CA CYS A 800 -19.15 -1.91 16.76
C CYS A 800 -18.78 -1.10 15.50
N VAL A 801 -17.51 -0.75 15.35
CA VAL A 801 -16.95 -0.32 14.06
C VAL A 801 -16.24 -1.49 13.40
N LEU A 802 -16.50 -1.72 12.11
CA LEU A 802 -15.80 -2.68 11.27
C LEU A 802 -14.78 -1.92 10.41
N ALA A 803 -13.50 -2.11 10.65
CA ALA A 803 -12.42 -1.49 9.88
C ALA A 803 -11.75 -2.52 8.96
N ASP A 804 -11.27 -2.12 7.79
CA ASP A 804 -10.48 -2.97 6.91
C ASP A 804 -9.07 -2.43 6.61
N ASP A 805 -8.27 -3.25 5.92
CA ASP A 805 -6.90 -2.94 5.50
C ASP A 805 -6.78 -1.84 4.43
N GLN A 806 -7.91 -1.34 3.89
CA GLN A 806 -7.97 -0.20 2.98
C GLN A 806 -8.42 1.09 3.68
N ASN A 807 -8.39 1.14 5.01
CA ASN A 807 -8.77 2.31 5.79
C ASN A 807 -10.24 2.72 5.62
N ARG A 808 -11.11 1.73 5.38
CA ARG A 808 -12.57 1.92 5.30
C ARG A 808 -13.23 1.40 6.56
N TYR A 809 -14.16 2.20 7.07
CA TYR A 809 -14.78 2.03 8.38
C TYR A 809 -16.30 1.99 8.24
N THR A 810 -16.93 0.99 8.85
CA THR A 810 -18.39 0.82 8.88
C THR A 810 -18.83 0.82 10.35
N ALA A 811 -19.46 1.90 10.83
CA ALA A 811 -20.07 1.90 12.15
C ALA A 811 -21.43 1.18 12.11
N VAL A 812 -21.62 0.19 13.00
CA VAL A 812 -22.79 -0.70 13.07
C VAL A 812 -23.47 -0.51 14.43
N THR A 813 -24.80 -0.43 14.44
CA THR A 813 -25.62 -0.34 15.66
C THR A 813 -26.64 -1.48 15.67
N LEU A 814 -26.83 -2.14 16.81
CA LEU A 814 -27.67 -3.35 16.95
C LEU A 814 -29.17 -3.01 17.09
N ASN A 815 -29.65 -2.00 16.35
CA ASN A 815 -30.97 -1.38 16.51
C ASN A 815 -32.18 -2.24 16.07
N GLN A 816 -31.96 -3.46 15.54
CA GLN A 816 -33.05 -4.32 15.05
C GLN A 816 -33.37 -5.44 16.04
N GLN A 817 -34.59 -5.41 16.59
CA GLN A 817 -35.20 -6.59 17.19
C GLN A 817 -35.53 -7.63 16.11
N ARG A 818 -35.49 -8.91 16.50
CA ARG A 818 -35.78 -10.09 15.66
C ARG A 818 -36.99 -9.88 14.74
N SER A 819 -36.78 -9.93 13.43
CA SER A 819 -37.83 -10.38 12.51
C SER A 819 -38.09 -11.86 12.80
N GLY A 820 -39.30 -12.19 13.23
CA GLY A 820 -39.64 -13.55 13.65
C GLY A 820 -39.62 -14.57 12.50
N THR A 821 -39.34 -15.82 12.86
CA THR A 821 -39.87 -17.07 12.27
C THR A 821 -40.28 -17.07 10.77
N HIS A 822 -39.61 -17.95 10.02
CA HIS A 822 -39.92 -18.45 8.67
C HIS A 822 -39.14 -17.88 7.47
N SER A 823 -38.05 -18.59 7.15
CA SER A 823 -37.73 -19.04 5.78
C SER A 823 -37.64 -18.00 4.66
N VAL A 824 -36.95 -16.88 4.89
CA VAL A 824 -36.42 -16.00 3.83
C VAL A 824 -34.97 -15.68 4.18
N GLU A 825 -34.02 -15.82 3.24
CA GLU A 825 -32.66 -15.31 3.46
C GLU A 825 -32.72 -13.79 3.65
N PRO A 826 -32.07 -13.20 4.67
CA PRO A 826 -32.02 -11.75 4.81
C PRO A 826 -31.43 -11.08 3.57
N GLU A 827 -31.96 -9.91 3.18
CA GLU A 827 -31.44 -9.16 2.04
C GLU A 827 -29.95 -8.83 2.24
N ARG A 828 -29.10 -9.29 1.31
CA ARG A 828 -27.66 -9.08 1.36
C ARG A 828 -27.35 -7.66 0.91
N ILE A 829 -27.00 -6.81 1.86
CA ILE A 829 -26.68 -5.41 1.61
C ILE A 829 -25.23 -5.23 1.16
N GLU A 830 -24.96 -4.20 0.37
CA GLU A 830 -23.59 -3.70 0.20
C GLU A 830 -23.12 -3.11 1.54
N ARG A 831 -21.84 -3.28 1.89
CA ARG A 831 -21.28 -2.75 3.13
C ARG A 831 -21.00 -1.25 2.95
N PRO A 832 -21.74 -0.33 3.61
CA PRO A 832 -21.42 1.08 3.53
C PRO A 832 -20.11 1.34 4.29
N PHE A 833 -19.33 2.32 3.84
CA PHE A 833 -18.08 2.68 4.49
C PHE A 833 -17.72 4.15 4.35
N ASP A 834 -17.11 4.68 5.41
CA ASP A 834 -16.38 5.95 5.42
C ASP A 834 -14.89 5.67 5.25
N THR A 835 -14.19 6.43 4.41
CA THR A 835 -12.73 6.26 4.19
C THR A 835 -11.95 7.24 5.05
N LEU A 836 -11.16 6.74 6.01
CA LEU A 836 -10.43 7.56 6.98
C LEU A 836 -8.93 7.32 6.84
N ASN A 837 -8.14 8.35 6.52
CA ASN A 837 -6.69 8.23 6.39
C ASN A 837 -6.00 8.16 7.76
N VAL A 838 -6.02 6.96 8.35
CA VAL A 838 -5.55 6.67 9.72
C VAL A 838 -4.49 5.57 9.70
N ILE A 839 -3.50 5.66 10.58
CA ILE A 839 -2.44 4.64 10.74
C ILE A 839 -2.91 3.49 11.64
N VAL A 840 -3.45 3.85 12.80
CA VAL A 840 -4.03 2.94 13.80
C VAL A 840 -5.18 3.65 14.50
N SER A 841 -6.24 2.91 14.85
CA SER A 841 -7.43 3.44 15.50
C SER A 841 -7.91 2.61 16.69
N CYS A 842 -8.66 3.23 17.60
CA CYS A 842 -9.44 2.56 18.63
C CYS A 842 -10.70 3.35 18.99
N MET A 843 -11.66 2.70 19.63
CA MET A 843 -12.82 3.37 20.22
C MET A 843 -12.44 4.22 21.45
N ILE A 844 -13.20 5.30 21.68
CA ILE A 844 -13.34 5.99 22.97
C ILE A 844 -14.81 5.91 23.35
N GLY A 845 -15.11 5.27 24.48
CA GLY A 845 -16.48 4.99 24.88
C GLY A 845 -17.26 4.28 23.77
N ASP A 846 -18.41 4.83 23.44
CA ASP A 846 -19.27 4.36 22.34
C ASP A 846 -19.35 5.37 21.18
N GLU A 847 -19.04 6.65 21.43
CA GLU A 847 -19.37 7.78 20.55
C GLU A 847 -18.26 8.20 19.59
N TYR A 848 -16.99 7.90 19.91
CA TYR A 848 -15.85 8.40 19.14
C TYR A 848 -14.89 7.30 18.73
N LEU A 849 -14.35 7.44 17.52
CA LEU A 849 -13.17 6.71 17.06
C LEU A 849 -11.96 7.65 17.19
N LEU A 850 -10.90 7.22 17.86
CA LEU A 850 -9.61 7.92 17.84
C LEU A 850 -8.72 7.29 16.77
N GLY A 851 -8.16 8.11 15.88
CA GLY A 851 -7.23 7.68 14.83
C GLY A 851 -5.92 8.45 14.88
N LEU A 852 -4.80 7.75 14.76
CA LEU A 852 -3.48 8.36 14.54
C LEU A 852 -3.34 8.73 13.06
N VAL A 853 -3.29 10.02 12.75
CA VAL A 853 -3.15 10.58 11.39
C VAL A 853 -1.74 11.13 11.20
N LYS A 854 -1.18 10.98 9.99
CA LYS A 854 0.07 11.61 9.58
C LYS A 854 -0.24 12.83 8.72
N SER A 855 0.15 14.02 9.16
CA SER A 855 -0.09 15.28 8.46
C SER A 855 1.23 15.99 8.16
N GLY A 856 1.31 16.63 6.98
CA GLY A 856 2.52 17.27 6.47
C GLY A 856 3.35 16.39 5.51
N HIS A 857 4.25 17.04 4.77
CA HIS A 857 5.14 16.40 3.80
C HIS A 857 6.29 15.65 4.48
N LEU A 858 6.99 14.78 3.73
CA LEU A 858 7.97 13.78 4.20
C LEU A 858 9.01 14.24 5.25
N ILE A 859 9.36 15.52 5.33
CA ILE A 859 10.40 16.07 6.23
C ILE A 859 9.78 16.81 7.43
N THR A 860 8.51 17.19 7.34
CA THR A 860 7.74 17.88 8.40
C THR A 860 6.57 17.04 8.92
N ALA A 861 6.45 15.79 8.48
CA ALA A 861 5.37 14.88 8.83
C ALA A 861 5.26 14.72 10.35
N ARG A 862 4.21 15.30 10.91
CA ARG A 862 3.84 15.19 12.32
C ARG A 862 2.74 14.15 12.45
N LEU A 863 2.73 13.50 13.61
CA LEU A 863 1.72 12.53 13.98
C LEU A 863 0.70 13.23 14.88
N TYR A 864 -0.56 13.15 14.51
CA TYR A 864 -1.66 13.79 15.21
C TYR A 864 -2.71 12.75 15.56
N LEU A 865 -3.28 12.85 16.76
CA LEU A 865 -4.49 12.10 17.09
C LEU A 865 -5.70 12.92 16.66
N HIS A 866 -6.55 12.31 15.85
CA HIS A 866 -7.84 12.86 15.43
C HIS A 866 -8.98 12.08 16.10
N ARG A 867 -9.97 12.80 16.63
CA ARG A 867 -11.21 12.25 17.18
C ARG A 867 -12.31 12.38 16.13
N PHE A 868 -12.85 11.26 15.68
CA PHE A 868 -13.96 11.16 14.72
C PHE A 868 -15.23 10.79 15.49
N GLU A 869 -16.37 11.41 15.19
CA GLU A 869 -17.63 11.19 15.90
C GLU A 869 -18.57 10.24 15.14
N ILE A 870 -19.20 9.31 15.84
CA ILE A 870 -20.11 8.32 15.28
C ILE A 870 -21.55 8.86 15.37
N THR A 871 -22.00 9.50 14.31
CA THR A 871 -23.37 10.01 14.20
C THR A 871 -24.35 8.91 13.83
N ARG A 872 -25.12 8.45 14.83
CA ARG A 872 -26.19 7.46 14.65
C ARG A 872 -27.47 8.14 14.20
N ARG A 873 -28.24 7.45 13.35
CA ARG A 873 -29.61 7.84 12.97
C ARG A 873 -30.58 6.80 13.50
N GLU A 874 -31.73 7.24 13.97
CA GLU A 874 -32.79 6.34 14.42
C GLU A 874 -33.17 5.35 13.31
N ASN A 875 -33.43 4.10 13.69
CA ASN A 875 -33.84 3.00 12.80
C ASN A 875 -32.85 2.63 11.67
N GLN A 876 -31.57 3.06 11.74
CA GLN A 876 -30.52 2.60 10.83
C GLN A 876 -29.56 1.61 11.50
N THR A 877 -29.19 0.55 10.77
CA THR A 877 -28.16 -0.44 11.16
C THR A 877 -26.76 0.15 11.07
N HIS A 878 -26.57 1.16 10.22
CA HIS A 878 -25.29 1.83 9.97
C HIS A 878 -25.31 3.27 10.45
N ALA A 879 -24.19 3.72 10.99
CA ALA A 879 -23.97 5.10 11.44
C ALA A 879 -22.87 5.76 10.57
N SER A 880 -22.89 7.08 10.46
CA SER A 880 -21.89 7.85 9.71
C SER A 880 -20.76 8.33 10.63
N ILE A 881 -19.52 8.25 10.18
CA ILE A 881 -18.35 8.75 10.89
C ILE A 881 -18.00 10.15 10.36
N THR A 882 -18.03 11.16 11.23
CA THR A 882 -17.75 12.55 10.85
C THR A 882 -16.26 12.80 10.61
N ARG A 883 -15.93 13.94 9.99
CA ARG A 883 -14.54 14.33 9.73
C ARG A 883 -13.82 14.63 11.06
N GLY A 884 -12.77 13.86 11.35
CA GLY A 884 -12.11 13.90 12.65
C GLY A 884 -11.36 15.21 12.96
N SER A 885 -11.56 15.72 14.17
CA SER A 885 -10.88 16.91 14.72
C SER A 885 -9.56 16.53 15.39
N GLU A 886 -8.53 17.36 15.22
CA GLU A 886 -7.24 17.18 15.88
C GLU A 886 -7.40 17.39 17.41
N VAL A 887 -6.85 16.47 18.21
CA VAL A 887 -6.92 16.53 19.69
C VAL A 887 -5.56 16.48 20.39
N LEU A 888 -4.50 16.00 19.74
CA LEU A 888 -3.15 15.96 20.31
C LEU A 888 -2.07 15.80 19.21
N GLU A 889 -1.01 16.61 19.25
CA GLU A 889 0.22 16.34 18.49
C GLU A 889 1.12 15.36 19.26
N VAL A 890 1.56 14.29 18.61
CA VAL A 890 2.47 13.29 19.17
C VAL A 890 3.92 13.76 18.99
N PRO A 891 4.78 13.72 20.03
CA PRO A 891 6.15 14.20 19.96
C PRO A 891 6.98 13.54 18.86
N LYS A 892 7.80 14.32 18.15
CA LYS A 892 8.70 13.85 17.08
C LYS A 892 9.70 12.76 17.50
N SER A 893 10.00 12.65 18.80
CA SER A 893 10.85 11.59 19.36
C SER A 893 10.15 10.22 19.41
N PHE A 894 8.82 10.19 19.35
CA PHE A 894 8.05 8.96 19.29
C PHE A 894 7.93 8.46 17.85
N LYS A 895 8.43 7.25 17.61
CA LYS A 895 8.24 6.57 16.33
C LYS A 895 6.79 6.17 16.14
N GLN A 896 6.38 6.02 14.89
CA GLN A 896 5.03 5.61 14.47
C GLN A 896 4.51 4.43 15.31
N ALA A 897 3.34 4.60 15.92
CA ALA A 897 2.71 3.59 16.77
C ALA A 897 2.22 2.39 15.93
N SER A 898 2.39 1.18 16.47
CA SER A 898 1.72 -0.03 15.97
C SER A 898 0.43 -0.33 16.73
N LYS A 899 0.24 0.21 17.95
CA LYS A 899 -0.97 0.03 18.77
C LYS A 899 -1.41 1.33 19.45
N VAL A 900 -2.72 1.53 19.56
CA VAL A 900 -3.38 2.65 20.27
C VAL A 900 -4.52 2.12 21.15
N ARG A 901 -4.65 2.67 22.35
CA ARG A 901 -5.79 2.52 23.27
C ARG A 901 -6.09 3.84 23.97
N VAL A 902 -7.31 3.98 24.47
CA VAL A 902 -7.73 5.06 25.36
C VAL A 902 -8.41 4.43 26.57
N TYR A 903 -8.16 5.00 27.74
CA TYR A 903 -8.75 4.58 29.01
C TYR A 903 -9.42 5.78 29.66
N GLU A 904 -10.70 5.64 30.02
CA GLU A 904 -11.44 6.69 30.70
C GLU A 904 -11.48 6.41 32.21
N GLN A 905 -10.89 7.29 33.00
CA GLN A 905 -10.84 7.20 34.46
C GLN A 905 -11.17 8.57 35.08
N LEU A 906 -12.14 8.59 36.00
CA LEU A 906 -12.56 9.80 36.73
C LEU A 906 -12.89 11.01 35.83
N GLY A 907 -13.37 10.78 34.60
CA GLY A 907 -13.69 11.82 33.62
C GLY A 907 -12.51 12.31 32.77
N VAL A 908 -11.33 11.71 32.91
CA VAL A 908 -10.15 11.95 32.06
C VAL A 908 -9.96 10.78 31.10
N ALA A 909 -9.75 11.06 29.82
CA ALA A 909 -9.49 10.05 28.79
C ALA A 909 -7.97 10.02 28.48
N THR A 910 -7.25 9.04 29.01
CA THR A 910 -5.79 8.90 28.80
C THR A 910 -5.53 8.01 27.57
N VAL A 911 -4.82 8.56 26.57
CA VAL A 911 -4.36 7.79 25.40
C VAL A 911 -3.01 7.14 25.68
N VAL A 912 -2.86 5.90 25.21
CA VAL A 912 -1.61 5.13 25.21
C VAL A 912 -1.29 4.70 23.79
N LEU A 913 -0.17 5.19 23.27
CA LEU A 913 0.43 4.74 22.01
C LEU A 913 1.62 3.84 22.30
N TRP A 914 1.80 2.78 21.51
CA TRP A 914 2.93 1.85 21.61
C TRP A 914 3.49 1.56 20.23
N ASN A 915 4.82 1.59 20.10
CA ASN A 915 5.56 1.24 18.88
C ASN A 915 6.46 -0.01 19.08
N GLU A 916 6.04 -0.90 19.97
CA GLU A 916 6.80 -2.06 20.51
C GLU A 916 8.07 -1.72 21.31
N THR A 917 8.75 -0.61 21.01
CA THR A 917 10.01 -0.19 21.66
C THR A 917 9.86 0.93 22.70
N SER A 918 8.74 1.64 22.70
CA SER A 918 8.41 2.69 23.66
C SER A 918 6.91 2.97 23.70
N PHE A 919 6.44 3.44 24.85
CA PHE A 919 5.07 3.92 25.07
C PHE A 919 5.05 5.44 25.15
N PHE A 920 4.07 6.06 24.50
CA PHE A 920 3.73 7.47 24.69
C PHE A 920 2.35 7.55 25.33
N ILE A 921 2.28 8.22 26.49
CA ILE A 921 1.07 8.32 27.30
C ILE A 921 0.75 9.79 27.47
N SER A 922 -0.50 10.16 27.22
CA SER A 922 -0.96 11.54 27.41
C SER A 922 -2.45 11.56 27.73
N ASP A 923 -2.88 12.56 28.47
CA ASP A 923 -4.30 12.82 28.67
C ASP A 923 -4.88 13.57 27.45
N LEU A 924 -6.09 13.23 27.05
CA LEU A 924 -6.81 13.89 25.95
C LEU A 924 -7.66 15.05 26.49
N PRO A 925 -7.83 16.14 25.71
CA PRO A 925 -8.75 17.21 26.08
C PRO A 925 -10.21 16.69 26.16
N PRO A 926 -11.02 17.23 27.08
CA PRO A 926 -12.43 16.85 27.21
C PRO A 926 -13.21 17.12 25.92
N SER A 927 -14.33 16.43 25.71
CA SER A 927 -15.15 16.53 24.50
C SER A 927 -15.95 17.83 24.36
N ASN A 928 -16.09 18.62 25.43
CA ASN A 928 -16.90 19.85 25.44
C ASN A 928 -16.03 21.11 25.36
N GLY A 929 -16.06 21.79 24.21
CA GLY A 929 -15.55 23.15 24.06
C GLY A 929 -15.15 23.50 22.63
N HIS A 930 -15.96 24.32 21.95
CA HIS A 930 -15.53 25.00 20.73
C HIS A 930 -14.35 25.95 21.04
N HIS A 931 -13.29 25.86 20.23
CA HIS A 931 -12.32 26.92 19.99
C HIS A 931 -12.04 27.03 18.49
#